data_AF-A0A9E3QU20-F1
#
_entry.id   AF-A0A9E3QU20-F1
#
_cell.length_a   1.000
_cell.length_b   1.000
_cell.length_c   1.000
_cell.angle_alpha   90.00
_cell.angle_beta   90.00
_cell.angle_gamma   90.00
#
_symmetry.space_group_name_H-M   'P 1'
#
loop_
_entity.id
_entity.type
_entity.pdbx_description
1 polymer ?
#
loop_
_entity_poly.entity_id
_entity_poly.type
_entity_poly.pdbx_seq_one_letter_code
_entity_poly.pdbx_strand_id
1 'polypeptide(L)'
;MDLQHTLLRCALAVAVATSWLGCGGPVDDGGLGSGTQELAPTCEAPQRCADGHCDDFTPTDEIVAARGLQPLDAPAVPMPPPPLGHRSVRLGSDVKGQYLRPVIPAFRTSPDGRVALLSAEIASHKLEVLRAAPVVQHHKDLAARLIGTSRVNLHARFESRMPAGTTASGAEFLCQPEAKMPFACGTSDRDDCYRLVLIHERERSDTSLQLFSIPIFVRVQNPKTVKAEIAEVRVDLDRIEASDPLPFGLMAELVSTADGRMIAGRILAGPGDGFGATLTYRLAGGREATNQFSLFYAYSDTPCDVRTWFGREAGVFTSLRPIPAAAFDPRLTPRYGLAARPLRDTLGRELGETDVLAGSYPWLDREGNNLFFSSTNPMPFSQDATQGRWPAKREGKPLQFVGTAPRGFSVVGSWTQGKVVLLDGLINNDDSGFGPEDTHQLGLYRSTTERLAVRVNGGGKDGTSELQLPDAKGNNHHIESLENRLGMHTGSLPVTPRDVVWQVTRGLMTDEIAFDDYMDPHVVLFAEMNAAVRVQPDDARNGSYLDGFGKRDGAFVHDPQDIVLQNAATSRVYAALGNGRLDGPGRIEPVALGGVRGRGLFLDAQTQLRFDVPAALEPQVAGKAYLVSAFVDARDALAGARHVLTLDDAVAPLVVTLRDGQVLSLTQGAEAPVRVDLGCAVGSWVGRWHHLGLLVEPSGAVTVLVDGNPVERRRLATPHPLRAGTLRFGRGSDGTAGVRGWYDEARVVVDGKAQLTASGSIELLCNYARGLSLGVHADSTLRARAERVPFARTRAAELGYRASQGLLWCATDFDRPFGVGRQAVPDAAHVTVLRDEILLEGTQPLRFDRARPDSRGRSFCASCHLTRAEDPGRTDGLAVQALTPGMVNVADDPRTQPMQPPSPGNDGAQALGVIPAQWVLGSDGARYPEQPQRGPVQVLRFLFRPK
;
A
#
# COMPACT_ATOMS: atom_id res chain seq x y z
N MET A 1 28.91 0.52 47.03
CA MET A 1 27.61 0.71 47.68
C MET A 1 26.67 -0.29 47.03
N ASP A 2 26.87 -1.57 47.29
CA ASP A 2 26.28 -2.36 48.41
C ASP A 2 24.75 -2.44 48.28
N LEU A 3 24.07 -3.59 48.29
CA LEU A 3 24.44 -5.00 48.34
C LEU A 3 23.12 -5.78 48.07
N GLN A 4 23.17 -6.85 47.27
CA GLN A 4 22.57 -8.19 47.51
C GLN A 4 21.04 -8.39 47.81
N HIS A 5 20.33 -9.16 46.95
CA HIS A 5 19.81 -10.56 47.17
C HIS A 5 18.47 -10.60 47.99
N THR A 6 17.47 -11.50 47.88
CA THR A 6 17.28 -12.81 47.22
C THR A 6 15.85 -13.37 47.53
N LEU A 7 15.21 -14.00 46.52
CA LEU A 7 14.37 -15.23 46.49
C LEU A 7 13.13 -15.57 47.39
N LEU A 8 12.23 -16.33 46.72
CA LEU A 8 11.33 -17.45 47.15
C LEU A 8 10.02 -17.09 47.89
N ARG A 9 8.84 -17.74 47.75
CA ARG A 9 8.15 -18.74 46.89
C ARG A 9 6.86 -19.15 47.67
N CYS A 10 5.85 -19.70 46.97
CA CYS A 10 4.70 -20.52 47.49
C CYS A 10 3.57 -19.76 48.22
N ALA A 11 2.30 -20.17 48.21
CA ALA A 11 1.48 -21.10 47.41
C ALA A 11 0.00 -20.98 47.89
N LEU A 12 -0.92 -21.47 47.05
CA LEU A 12 -2.21 -22.10 47.38
C LEU A 12 -3.44 -21.27 47.83
N ALA A 13 -4.39 -21.18 46.88
CA ALA A 13 -5.81 -21.61 46.89
C ALA A 13 -6.60 -21.77 48.22
N VAL A 14 -7.85 -21.28 48.22
CA VAL A 14 -9.13 -22.04 48.30
C VAL A 14 -10.29 -21.13 48.79
N ALA A 15 -11.22 -20.88 47.87
CA ALA A 15 -12.70 -20.98 47.93
C ALA A 15 -13.60 -20.41 49.07
N VAL A 16 -14.81 -20.07 48.61
CA VAL A 16 -16.16 -20.13 49.26
C VAL A 16 -16.77 -18.82 49.79
N ALA A 17 -17.61 -18.23 48.92
CA ALA A 17 -19.06 -17.97 49.05
C ALA A 17 -19.67 -17.12 50.18
N THR A 18 -20.70 -16.36 49.74
CA THR A 18 -21.92 -15.90 50.46
C THR A 18 -21.74 -14.93 51.63
N SER A 19 -22.59 -13.95 51.93
CA SER A 19 -23.78 -13.28 51.38
C SER A 19 -24.12 -12.15 52.41
N TRP A 20 -25.22 -11.40 52.22
CA TRP A 20 -25.83 -10.42 53.17
C TRP A 20 -25.18 -9.04 53.31
N LEU A 21 -25.86 -7.95 53.63
CA LEU A 21 -27.23 -7.42 53.45
C LEU A 21 -27.09 -5.94 53.90
N GLY A 22 -27.80 -4.99 53.31
CA GLY A 22 -27.72 -3.60 53.76
C GLY A 22 -28.63 -2.63 53.02
N CYS A 23 -29.92 -2.72 53.31
CA CYS A 23 -30.97 -1.79 52.90
C CYS A 23 -30.80 -0.38 53.51
N GLY A 24 -31.29 0.62 52.77
CA GLY A 24 -31.57 1.97 53.27
C GLY A 24 -32.26 2.82 52.20
N GLY A 25 -33.57 2.62 52.00
CA GLY A 25 -34.48 3.66 51.48
C GLY A 25 -34.94 4.58 52.64
N PRO A 26 -35.98 5.45 52.51
CA PRO A 26 -37.02 5.54 51.46
C PRO A 26 -37.22 7.00 50.94
N VAL A 27 -38.10 7.33 49.97
CA VAL A 27 -39.56 7.63 50.10
C VAL A 27 -39.99 8.29 48.75
N ASP A 28 -40.82 7.64 47.92
CA ASP A 28 -42.24 7.96 47.56
C ASP A 28 -42.36 8.84 46.30
N ASP A 29 -43.34 8.76 45.40
CA ASP A 29 -44.69 8.17 45.33
C ASP A 29 -44.95 7.70 43.87
N GLY A 30 -45.54 6.53 43.61
CA GLY A 30 -46.99 6.29 43.50
C GLY A 30 -47.30 5.85 42.05
N GLY A 31 -47.65 4.58 41.76
CA GLY A 31 -48.95 3.92 42.04
C GLY A 31 -49.88 4.14 40.82
N LEU A 32 -50.59 3.19 40.22
CA LEU A 32 -51.17 1.89 40.56
C LEU A 32 -51.45 1.17 39.22
N GLY A 33 -51.21 -0.14 39.07
CA GLY A 33 -52.22 -1.21 39.27
C GLY A 33 -52.91 -1.55 37.93
N SER A 34 -53.23 -2.77 37.53
CA SER A 34 -53.27 -4.12 38.12
C SER A 34 -53.84 -5.04 37.02
N GLY A 35 -53.54 -6.35 37.03
CA GLY A 35 -54.45 -7.34 36.42
C GLY A 35 -53.82 -8.49 35.63
N THR A 36 -53.66 -9.59 36.35
CA THR A 36 -53.39 -11.00 35.98
C THR A 36 -54.21 -11.63 34.84
N GLN A 37 -53.61 -12.69 34.27
CA GLN A 37 -54.13 -14.06 34.02
C GLN A 37 -54.22 -14.58 32.56
N GLU A 38 -53.78 -15.84 32.44
CA GLU A 38 -53.72 -16.75 31.29
C GLU A 38 -55.07 -16.99 30.60
N LEU A 39 -55.03 -17.29 29.28
CA LEU A 39 -55.59 -18.48 28.61
C LEU A 39 -55.69 -18.26 27.09
N ALA A 40 -55.18 -19.21 26.31
CA ALA A 40 -55.47 -19.40 24.88
C ALA A 40 -56.82 -20.17 24.71
N PRO A 41 -57.32 -20.55 23.49
CA PRO A 41 -56.97 -20.19 22.11
C PRO A 41 -58.23 -19.86 21.23
N THR A 42 -58.01 -19.73 19.91
CA THR A 42 -58.88 -20.06 18.75
C THR A 42 -59.37 -18.93 17.85
N CYS A 43 -59.21 -19.23 16.55
CA CYS A 43 -59.45 -18.44 15.36
C CYS A 43 -60.93 -18.32 15.01
N GLU A 44 -61.32 -17.20 14.38
CA GLU A 44 -62.27 -17.16 13.27
C GLU A 44 -62.21 -15.77 12.59
N ALA A 45 -61.99 -15.74 11.27
CA ALA A 45 -62.31 -14.61 10.40
C ALA A 45 -63.76 -14.81 9.89
N PRO A 46 -64.51 -13.80 9.37
CA PRO A 46 -64.19 -13.28 8.03
C PRO A 46 -64.78 -11.89 7.61
N GLN A 47 -64.38 -11.47 6.39
CA GLN A 47 -65.18 -10.78 5.35
C GLN A 47 -65.39 -9.24 5.29
N ARG A 48 -64.87 -8.70 4.16
CA ARG A 48 -65.49 -7.82 3.13
C ARG A 48 -65.67 -6.31 3.38
N CYS A 49 -65.01 -5.53 2.53
CA CYS A 49 -65.55 -4.53 1.57
C CYS A 49 -64.61 -4.58 0.34
N ALA A 50 -64.97 -4.73 -0.94
CA ALA A 50 -66.06 -4.17 -1.76
C ALA A 50 -65.97 -2.65 -1.92
N ASP A 51 -65.06 -2.19 -2.80
CA ASP A 51 -65.35 -1.40 -4.01
C ASP A 51 -64.06 -0.76 -4.53
N GLY A 52 -63.74 -1.04 -5.80
CA GLY A 52 -62.41 -0.81 -6.37
C GLY A 52 -62.08 0.64 -6.66
N HIS A 53 -60.89 1.06 -6.23
CA HIS A 53 -59.83 1.56 -7.10
C HIS A 53 -58.49 1.44 -6.37
N CYS A 54 -57.58 0.66 -6.96
CA CYS A 54 -56.20 0.47 -6.51
C CYS A 54 -55.30 1.52 -7.17
N ASP A 55 -54.37 2.10 -6.42
CA ASP A 55 -52.97 2.34 -6.80
C ASP A 55 -52.24 3.06 -5.66
N ASP A 56 -51.42 2.31 -4.90
CA ASP A 56 -50.14 2.73 -4.31
C ASP A 56 -49.56 1.56 -3.48
N PHE A 57 -48.46 0.97 -3.97
CA PHE A 57 -47.74 -0.11 -3.29
C PHE A 57 -46.67 0.49 -2.36
N THR A 58 -46.94 0.50 -1.06
CA THR A 58 -45.92 0.46 0.00
C THR A 58 -46.20 -0.75 0.89
N PRO A 59 -45.27 -1.71 1.04
CA PRO A 59 -45.34 -2.68 2.12
C PRO A 59 -44.51 -2.17 3.31
N THR A 60 -45.20 -1.65 4.32
CA THR A 60 -44.74 -1.69 5.71
C THR A 60 -45.18 -3.01 6.34
N ASP A 61 -44.22 -3.72 6.93
CA ASP A 61 -44.29 -4.57 8.12
C ASP A 61 -45.55 -5.42 8.37
N GLU A 62 -45.43 -6.75 8.22
CA GLU A 62 -45.56 -7.67 9.36
C GLU A 62 -45.25 -9.16 9.05
N ILE A 63 -44.48 -9.77 9.96
CA ILE A 63 -44.40 -11.20 10.33
C ILE A 63 -43.63 -12.17 9.41
N VAL A 64 -42.40 -12.48 9.85
CA VAL A 64 -42.06 -13.88 10.19
C VAL A 64 -41.42 -13.88 11.58
N ALA A 65 -42.27 -14.07 12.60
CA ALA A 65 -41.83 -14.59 13.88
C ALA A 65 -41.43 -16.07 13.73
N ALA A 66 -40.33 -16.42 14.37
CA ALA A 66 -39.99 -17.77 14.84
C ALA A 66 -40.14 -18.93 13.83
N ARG A 67 -39.19 -19.03 12.89
CA ARG A 67 -38.61 -20.34 12.61
C ARG A 67 -37.34 -20.45 13.44
N GLY A 68 -37.30 -21.45 14.32
CA GLY A 68 -36.08 -21.86 15.01
C GLY A 68 -35.01 -22.19 13.99
N LEU A 69 -34.16 -21.22 13.71
CA LEU A 69 -32.85 -21.47 13.14
C LEU A 69 -32.05 -22.08 14.27
N GLN A 70 -31.91 -23.40 14.25
CA GLN A 70 -30.74 -24.01 14.87
C GLN A 70 -29.52 -23.23 14.36
N PRO A 71 -28.54 -22.90 15.23
CA PRO A 71 -27.29 -22.35 14.75
C PRO A 71 -26.80 -23.31 13.67
N LEU A 72 -26.62 -22.81 12.45
CA LEU A 72 -26.00 -23.60 11.40
C LEU A 72 -24.67 -24.09 11.96
N ASP A 73 -24.58 -25.39 12.21
CA ASP A 73 -23.38 -26.13 12.62
C ASP A 73 -22.34 -26.14 11.48
N ALA A 74 -22.10 -24.99 10.84
CA ALA A 74 -20.86 -24.77 10.13
C ALA A 74 -19.76 -24.79 11.19
N PRO A 75 -18.73 -25.66 11.09
CA PRO A 75 -17.64 -25.67 12.05
C PRO A 75 -17.06 -24.26 12.11
N ALA A 76 -17.30 -23.58 13.25
CA ALA A 76 -16.82 -22.23 13.46
C ALA A 76 -15.31 -22.25 13.27
N VAL A 77 -14.77 -21.47 12.32
CA VAL A 77 -13.31 -21.24 12.28
C VAL A 77 -12.90 -20.79 13.68
N PRO A 78 -11.93 -21.47 14.30
CA PRO A 78 -11.45 -21.06 15.60
C PRO A 78 -10.99 -19.61 15.50
N MET A 79 -11.58 -18.73 16.31
CA MET A 79 -11.08 -17.37 16.50
C MET A 79 -9.59 -17.45 16.83
N PRO A 80 -8.70 -16.84 16.04
CA PRO A 80 -7.28 -16.95 16.28
C PRO A 80 -6.90 -16.15 17.53
N PRO A 81 -5.79 -16.55 18.18
CA PRO A 81 -5.15 -15.71 19.17
C PRO A 81 -4.63 -14.41 18.50
N PRO A 82 -4.56 -13.30 19.27
CA PRO A 82 -4.11 -12.03 18.72
C PRO A 82 -2.69 -12.14 18.17
N PRO A 83 -2.39 -11.49 17.04
CA PRO A 83 -1.03 -11.39 16.54
C PRO A 83 -0.14 -10.63 17.54
N LEU A 84 1.15 -10.99 17.61
CA LEU A 84 2.11 -10.27 18.45
C LEU A 84 2.61 -9.06 17.67
N GLY A 85 1.94 -7.94 17.89
CA GLY A 85 2.32 -6.63 17.36
C GLY A 85 1.56 -5.54 18.10
N HIS A 86 2.28 -4.63 18.75
CA HIS A 86 1.70 -3.44 19.40
C HIS A 86 1.23 -2.40 18.37
N ARG A 87 0.77 -2.83 17.19
CA ARG A 87 0.30 -1.94 16.14
C ARG A 87 -1.15 -1.59 16.42
N SER A 88 -1.46 -0.31 16.27
CA SER A 88 -2.84 0.12 16.13
C SER A 88 -3.18 0.21 14.64
N VAL A 89 -4.32 -0.37 14.25
CA VAL A 89 -4.98 -0.13 12.96
C VAL A 89 -5.86 1.12 12.98
N ARG A 90 -5.82 1.86 14.09
CA ARG A 90 -6.39 3.20 14.19
C ARG A 90 -5.46 4.20 13.53
N LEU A 91 -6.03 5.06 12.71
CA LEU A 91 -5.27 6.07 11.96
C LEU A 91 -5.22 7.42 12.69
N GLY A 92 -6.16 7.70 13.61
CA GLY A 92 -6.24 8.96 14.33
C GLY A 92 -5.49 8.97 15.67
N SER A 93 -6.25 9.03 16.76
CA SER A 93 -5.72 9.11 18.12
C SER A 93 -5.99 7.85 18.94
N ASP A 94 -5.24 7.72 20.03
CA ASP A 94 -5.53 6.77 21.09
C ASP A 94 -6.74 7.23 21.93
N VAL A 95 -7.06 6.44 22.96
CA VAL A 95 -8.15 6.71 23.91
C VAL A 95 -7.95 7.97 24.75
N LYS A 96 -6.74 8.53 24.78
CA LYS A 96 -6.39 9.78 25.47
C LYS A 96 -6.37 10.98 24.52
N GLY A 97 -6.77 10.80 23.26
CA GLY A 97 -6.67 11.85 22.24
C GLY A 97 -5.23 12.10 21.75
N GLN A 98 -4.27 11.24 22.11
CA GLN A 98 -2.92 11.32 21.59
C GLN A 98 -2.84 10.68 20.23
N TYR A 99 -2.37 11.45 19.27
CA TYR A 99 -2.23 11.02 17.90
C TYR A 99 -1.20 9.90 17.73
N LEU A 100 -1.56 8.87 16.97
CA LEU A 100 -0.83 7.60 16.94
C LEU A 100 0.16 7.46 15.78
N ARG A 101 0.03 8.21 14.69
CA ARG A 101 0.72 7.96 13.42
C ARG A 101 1.11 9.23 12.71
N PRO A 102 2.33 9.47 12.22
CA PRO A 102 2.63 10.70 11.46
C PRO A 102 1.64 10.95 10.31
N VAL A 103 1.33 12.22 10.06
CA VAL A 103 0.59 12.69 8.88
C VAL A 103 1.30 13.85 8.24
N ILE A 104 1.46 13.73 6.93
CA ILE A 104 1.59 14.86 6.02
C ILE A 104 0.19 15.13 5.46
N PRO A 105 -0.48 16.21 5.86
CA PRO A 105 -1.69 16.64 5.20
C PRO A 105 -1.35 16.82 3.74
N ALA A 106 -2.16 16.23 2.88
CA ALA A 106 -1.86 16.28 1.49
C ALA A 106 -2.93 17.07 0.76
N PHE A 107 -2.43 17.85 -0.16
CA PHE A 107 -3.15 18.93 -0.77
C PHE A 107 -3.07 18.75 -2.26
N ARG A 108 -3.98 19.41 -2.97
CA ARG A 108 -3.75 19.65 -4.39
C ARG A 108 -2.62 20.67 -4.47
N THR A 109 -1.39 20.19 -4.67
CA THR A 109 -0.24 21.07 -4.75
C THR A 109 0.09 21.44 -6.18
N SER A 110 0.87 22.51 -6.34
CA SER A 110 1.73 22.67 -7.51
C SER A 110 2.57 21.39 -7.73
N PRO A 111 2.99 21.10 -8.97
CA PRO A 111 3.75 19.89 -9.30
C PRO A 111 5.04 19.67 -8.50
N ASP A 112 5.68 20.73 -8.02
CA ASP A 112 6.86 20.68 -7.15
C ASP A 112 6.53 20.49 -5.66
N GLY A 113 5.24 20.44 -5.30
CA GLY A 113 4.79 20.19 -3.93
C GLY A 113 4.98 21.35 -2.96
N ARG A 114 5.07 22.61 -3.41
CA ARG A 114 5.41 23.77 -2.55
C ARG A 114 4.31 24.82 -2.37
N VAL A 115 3.35 24.86 -3.28
CA VAL A 115 2.13 25.67 -3.15
C VAL A 115 0.95 24.73 -3.03
N ALA A 116 0.13 24.89 -2.01
CA ALA A 116 -1.03 24.05 -1.72
C ALA A 116 -2.33 24.80 -2.00
N LEU A 117 -3.27 24.12 -2.64
CA LEU A 117 -4.67 24.50 -2.74
C LEU A 117 -5.46 23.77 -1.64
N LEU A 118 -6.06 24.57 -0.75
CA LEU A 118 -6.84 24.19 0.42
C LEU A 118 -8.29 24.59 0.17
N SER A 119 -9.05 23.73 -0.53
CA SER A 119 -10.36 24.10 -1.05
C SER A 119 -10.23 25.35 -1.95
N ALA A 120 -10.81 26.49 -1.55
CA ALA A 120 -10.75 27.76 -2.28
C ALA A 120 -9.52 28.63 -1.95
N GLU A 121 -8.67 28.23 -1.00
CA GLU A 121 -7.54 29.02 -0.52
C GLU A 121 -6.20 28.49 -1.03
N ILE A 122 -5.25 29.40 -1.26
CA ILE A 122 -3.87 29.03 -1.60
C ILE A 122 -2.91 29.38 -0.46
N ALA A 123 -1.98 28.47 -0.16
CA ALA A 123 -0.99 28.59 0.91
C ALA A 123 0.38 28.04 0.49
N SER A 124 1.44 28.44 1.18
CA SER A 124 2.83 27.97 0.95
C SER A 124 3.20 26.81 1.88
N HIS A 125 4.08 25.90 1.42
CA HIS A 125 4.67 24.86 2.27
C HIS A 125 5.91 25.36 3.03
N LYS A 126 5.99 25.04 4.32
CA LYS A 126 7.10 25.29 5.25
C LYS A 126 8.00 24.05 5.36
N LEU A 127 8.87 23.86 4.38
CA LEU A 127 9.62 22.60 4.19
C LEU A 127 10.75 22.36 5.20
N GLU A 128 11.22 23.37 5.92
CA GLU A 128 12.33 23.24 6.88
C GLU A 128 12.01 22.30 8.06
N VAL A 129 10.73 22.06 8.33
CA VAL A 129 10.24 21.14 9.37
C VAL A 129 10.65 19.68 9.10
N LEU A 130 10.95 19.32 7.85
CA LEU A 130 11.24 17.95 7.40
C LEU A 130 12.70 17.50 7.57
N ARG A 131 13.53 18.23 8.33
CA ARG A 131 14.97 17.95 8.46
C ARG A 131 15.35 17.07 9.65
N ALA A 132 14.47 16.93 10.64
CA ALA A 132 14.87 16.43 11.96
C ALA A 132 14.79 14.89 12.12
N ALA A 133 13.81 14.22 11.50
CA ALA A 133 13.65 12.77 11.56
C ALA A 133 12.91 12.25 10.30
N PRO A 134 12.88 10.94 10.03
CA PRO A 134 12.01 10.41 8.99
C PRO A 134 10.53 10.74 9.26
N VAL A 135 9.81 11.13 8.21
CA VAL A 135 8.37 11.44 8.23
C VAL A 135 7.57 10.32 8.85
N VAL A 136 7.85 9.06 8.50
CA VAL A 136 7.13 7.89 9.02
C VAL A 136 7.42 7.59 10.49
N GLN A 137 8.34 8.32 11.13
CA GLN A 137 8.63 8.26 12.57
C GLN A 137 8.31 9.57 13.31
N HIS A 138 7.80 10.60 12.62
CA HIS A 138 7.56 11.92 13.21
C HIS A 138 6.27 12.00 14.06
N HIS A 139 6.24 12.95 15.00
CA HIS A 139 5.08 13.23 15.86
C HIS A 139 3.98 14.06 15.17
N LYS A 140 2.81 14.08 15.81
CA LYS A 140 1.55 14.71 15.39
C LYS A 140 1.62 16.15 14.90
N ASP A 141 2.55 16.93 15.45
CA ASP A 141 2.66 18.35 15.15
C ASP A 141 3.32 18.62 13.79
N LEU A 142 3.76 17.58 13.08
CA LEU A 142 4.29 17.73 11.72
C LEU A 142 3.29 18.45 10.81
N ALA A 143 2.04 17.98 10.77
CA ALA A 143 0.96 18.55 9.96
C ALA A 143 0.78 20.06 10.16
N ALA A 144 0.60 20.49 11.40
CA ALA A 144 0.36 21.89 11.76
C ALA A 144 1.53 22.83 11.40
N ARG A 145 2.73 22.29 11.21
CA ARG A 145 3.93 23.07 10.92
C ARG A 145 4.27 23.13 9.44
N LEU A 146 3.69 22.25 8.61
CA LEU A 146 4.01 22.15 7.18
C LEU A 146 3.36 23.23 6.33
N ILE A 147 2.28 23.89 6.79
CA ILE A 147 1.51 24.85 5.99
C ILE A 147 1.67 26.29 6.50
N GLY A 148 1.74 27.21 5.54
CA GLY A 148 1.73 28.65 5.73
C GLY A 148 0.45 29.13 6.42
N THR A 149 0.58 30.09 7.34
CA THR A 149 -0.57 30.72 7.99
C THR A 149 -1.21 31.79 7.11
N SER A 150 -0.46 32.37 6.17
CA SER A 150 -1.00 33.25 5.14
C SER A 150 -1.79 32.43 4.11
N ARG A 151 -3.07 32.76 3.95
CA ARG A 151 -4.00 32.12 3.03
C ARG A 151 -4.68 33.17 2.18
N VAL A 152 -4.85 32.88 0.89
CA VAL A 152 -5.54 33.78 -0.04
C VAL A 152 -6.69 33.05 -0.70
N ASN A 153 -7.91 33.58 -0.55
CA ASN A 153 -9.10 33.07 -1.21
C ASN A 153 -9.06 33.39 -2.72
N LEU A 154 -9.16 32.36 -3.56
CA LEU A 154 -9.15 32.47 -5.02
C LEU A 154 -10.53 32.79 -5.60
N HIS A 155 -11.60 32.20 -5.06
CA HIS A 155 -12.97 32.36 -5.59
C HIS A 155 -13.40 33.82 -5.61
N ALA A 156 -13.10 34.56 -4.53
CA ALA A 156 -13.37 36.00 -4.43
C ALA A 156 -12.76 36.83 -5.57
N ARG A 157 -11.78 36.29 -6.31
CA ARG A 157 -11.06 36.98 -7.38
C ARG A 157 -11.63 36.72 -8.78
N PHE A 158 -12.42 35.67 -8.98
CA PHE A 158 -12.94 35.29 -10.30
C PHE A 158 -14.44 34.98 -10.34
N GLU A 159 -15.12 34.86 -9.21
CA GLU A 159 -16.54 34.47 -9.14
C GLU A 159 -17.44 35.37 -10.02
N SER A 160 -17.14 36.67 -10.10
CA SER A 160 -17.89 37.62 -10.94
C SER A 160 -17.80 37.35 -12.46
N ARG A 161 -16.89 36.46 -12.88
CA ARG A 161 -16.72 36.04 -14.28
C ARG A 161 -17.29 34.65 -14.54
N MET A 162 -17.75 33.94 -13.51
CA MET A 162 -18.39 32.63 -13.69
C MET A 162 -19.81 32.81 -14.25
N PRO A 163 -20.31 31.88 -15.10
CA PRO A 163 -21.64 31.98 -15.66
C PRO A 163 -22.74 32.00 -14.59
N ALA A 164 -23.75 32.85 -14.75
CA ALA A 164 -24.91 32.89 -13.86
C ALA A 164 -25.67 31.55 -13.88
N GLY A 165 -26.29 31.19 -12.75
CA GLY A 165 -27.04 29.94 -12.61
C GLY A 165 -26.18 28.69 -12.55
N THR A 166 -24.87 28.84 -12.29
CA THR A 166 -23.96 27.73 -12.01
C THR A 166 -23.49 27.79 -10.57
N THR A 167 -23.24 26.63 -9.96
CA THR A 167 -22.74 26.50 -8.58
C THR A 167 -21.36 25.90 -8.59
N ALA A 168 -20.48 26.39 -7.72
CA ALA A 168 -19.18 25.76 -7.50
C ALA A 168 -19.39 24.30 -7.08
N SER A 169 -18.80 23.41 -7.86
CA SER A 169 -18.77 21.98 -7.59
C SER A 169 -17.45 21.61 -6.90
N GLY A 170 -17.44 20.53 -6.12
CA GLY A 170 -16.39 20.21 -5.17
C GLY A 170 -15.00 19.86 -5.74
N ALA A 171 -14.80 19.78 -7.06
CA ALA A 171 -13.51 19.43 -7.65
C ALA A 171 -12.69 20.64 -8.12
N GLU A 172 -11.54 20.84 -7.49
CA GLU A 172 -10.56 21.86 -7.87
C GLU A 172 -9.12 21.34 -7.74
N PHE A 173 -8.22 21.74 -8.64
CA PHE A 173 -6.80 21.45 -8.52
C PHE A 173 -5.91 22.44 -9.29
N LEU A 174 -4.62 22.44 -8.94
CA LEU A 174 -3.60 23.24 -9.61
C LEU A 174 -2.93 22.45 -10.73
N CYS A 175 -3.01 22.98 -11.94
CA CYS A 175 -2.30 22.52 -13.12
C CYS A 175 -1.15 23.49 -13.46
N GLN A 176 -0.08 22.98 -14.07
CA GLN A 176 1.08 23.78 -14.45
C GLN A 176 1.28 23.75 -15.98
N PRO A 177 1.15 24.89 -16.67
CA PRO A 177 1.27 24.93 -18.12
C PRO A 177 2.74 24.95 -18.61
N GLU A 178 3.69 25.33 -17.75
CA GLU A 178 5.12 25.48 -18.09
C GLU A 178 5.99 24.57 -17.22
N ALA A 179 6.88 23.75 -17.79
CA ALA A 179 7.63 22.73 -17.03
C ALA A 179 8.62 23.27 -15.97
N LYS A 180 9.05 24.54 -16.06
CA LYS A 180 10.10 25.13 -15.21
C LYS A 180 9.53 26.09 -14.15
N MET A 181 8.93 25.53 -13.10
CA MET A 181 8.37 26.30 -11.99
C MET A 181 8.89 25.79 -10.62
N PRO A 182 9.05 26.67 -9.62
CA PRO A 182 8.93 28.13 -9.68
C PRO A 182 10.15 28.77 -10.36
N PHE A 183 10.02 30.04 -10.72
CA PHE A 183 11.14 30.89 -11.08
C PHE A 183 11.37 31.95 -10.01
N ALA A 184 12.60 32.42 -9.86
CA ALA A 184 12.93 33.49 -8.93
C ALA A 184 12.35 34.82 -9.43
N CYS A 185 11.81 35.63 -8.51
CA CYS A 185 11.15 36.90 -8.82
C CYS A 185 11.14 37.85 -7.61
N GLY A 186 10.40 38.95 -7.73
CA GLY A 186 10.21 39.93 -6.65
C GLY A 186 11.43 40.84 -6.49
N THR A 187 11.53 41.50 -5.34
CA THR A 187 12.64 42.44 -5.09
C THR A 187 13.94 41.66 -4.91
N SER A 188 14.94 41.93 -5.75
CA SER A 188 16.24 41.24 -5.73
C SER A 188 16.19 39.72 -6.01
N ASP A 189 15.15 39.23 -6.70
CA ASP A 189 14.96 37.81 -7.04
C ASP A 189 14.95 36.88 -5.80
N ARG A 190 14.31 37.34 -4.70
CA ARG A 190 14.27 36.62 -3.41
C ARG A 190 12.98 35.84 -3.16
N ASP A 191 12.02 35.93 -4.06
CA ASP A 191 10.74 35.24 -3.97
C ASP A 191 10.63 34.13 -5.02
N ASP A 192 9.81 33.11 -4.74
CA ASP A 192 9.41 32.12 -5.74
C ASP A 192 8.11 32.60 -6.40
N CYS A 193 8.09 32.63 -7.73
CA CYS A 193 6.90 32.87 -8.50
C CYS A 193 6.44 31.64 -9.28
N TYR A 194 5.13 31.52 -9.40
CA TYR A 194 4.46 30.45 -10.10
C TYR A 194 3.47 31.02 -11.12
N ARG A 195 3.45 30.42 -12.32
CA ARG A 195 2.33 30.53 -13.25
C ARG A 195 1.61 29.19 -13.27
N LEU A 196 0.40 29.17 -12.73
CA LEU A 196 -0.42 27.97 -12.59
C LEU A 196 -1.76 28.21 -13.29
N VAL A 197 -2.51 27.15 -13.48
CA VAL A 197 -3.90 27.18 -13.91
C VAL A 197 -4.71 26.49 -12.82
N LEU A 198 -5.67 27.19 -12.24
CA LEU A 198 -6.69 26.58 -11.41
C LEU A 198 -7.71 25.91 -12.35
N ILE A 199 -7.86 24.60 -12.22
CA ILE A 199 -8.96 23.88 -12.83
C ILE A 199 -10.12 23.90 -11.83
N HIS A 200 -11.25 24.46 -12.25
CA HIS A 200 -12.42 24.72 -11.41
C HIS A 200 -13.68 24.10 -12.03
N GLU A 201 -14.44 23.35 -11.24
CA GLU A 201 -15.69 22.74 -11.68
C GLU A 201 -16.90 23.59 -11.29
N ARG A 202 -17.83 23.75 -12.23
CA ARG A 202 -19.15 24.35 -11.97
C ARG A 202 -20.26 23.40 -12.42
N GLU A 203 -21.20 23.14 -11.53
CA GLU A 203 -22.44 22.46 -11.86
C GLU A 203 -23.40 23.43 -12.56
N ARG A 204 -24.04 22.97 -13.63
CA ARG A 204 -25.10 23.71 -14.36
C ARG A 204 -26.49 23.15 -14.05
N SER A 205 -26.56 21.84 -13.83
CA SER A 205 -27.73 21.09 -13.37
C SER A 205 -27.24 19.74 -12.82
N ASP A 206 -28.14 18.99 -12.18
CA ASP A 206 -27.92 17.63 -11.65
C ASP A 206 -27.32 16.62 -12.66
N THR A 207 -27.37 16.94 -13.96
CA THR A 207 -26.92 16.10 -15.08
C THR A 207 -25.97 16.81 -16.04
N SER A 208 -25.51 18.03 -15.69
CA SER A 208 -24.57 18.76 -16.52
C SER A 208 -23.61 19.62 -15.72
N LEU A 209 -22.32 19.53 -16.06
CA LEU A 209 -21.26 20.34 -15.47
C LEU A 209 -20.36 20.97 -16.53
N GLN A 210 -19.54 21.93 -16.11
CA GLN A 210 -18.55 22.59 -16.94
C GLN A 210 -17.25 22.80 -16.17
N LEU A 211 -16.12 22.58 -16.83
CA LEU A 211 -14.79 22.82 -16.25
C LEU A 211 -14.21 24.11 -16.79
N PHE A 212 -13.49 24.84 -15.94
CA PHE A 212 -12.84 26.10 -16.25
C PHE A 212 -11.34 26.00 -16.02
N SER A 213 -10.56 26.55 -16.94
CA SER A 213 -9.12 26.79 -16.79
C SER A 213 -8.92 28.26 -16.48
N ILE A 214 -8.49 28.55 -15.26
CA ILE A 214 -8.33 29.91 -14.73
C ILE A 214 -6.85 30.17 -14.49
N PRO A 215 -6.16 30.96 -15.34
CA PRO A 215 -4.75 31.24 -15.15
C PRO A 215 -4.52 32.09 -13.89
N ILE A 216 -3.61 31.64 -13.04
CA ILE A 216 -3.23 32.32 -11.81
C ILE A 216 -1.72 32.53 -11.72
N PHE A 217 -1.34 33.63 -11.11
CA PHE A 217 0.03 33.94 -10.72
C PHE A 217 0.13 33.97 -9.21
N VAL A 218 1.14 33.30 -8.65
CA VAL A 218 1.37 33.23 -7.20
C VAL A 218 2.80 33.64 -6.90
N ARG A 219 2.99 34.57 -5.97
CA ARG A 219 4.31 34.95 -5.43
C ARG A 219 4.43 34.53 -3.98
N VAL A 220 5.47 33.78 -3.67
CA VAL A 220 5.81 33.27 -2.34
C VAL A 220 7.07 33.96 -1.85
N GLN A 221 6.96 34.71 -0.76
CA GLN A 221 8.13 35.34 -0.12
C GLN A 221 8.73 34.41 0.93
N ASN A 222 10.04 34.55 1.16
CA ASN A 222 10.84 33.67 2.02
C ASN A 222 10.61 32.16 1.71
N PRO A 223 10.54 31.76 0.42
CA PRO A 223 10.12 30.42 0.06
C PRO A 223 11.06 29.36 0.67
N LYS A 224 10.52 28.16 0.91
CA LYS A 224 11.28 26.99 1.40
C LYS A 224 11.92 27.17 2.80
N THR A 225 11.44 28.14 3.57
CA THR A 225 11.82 28.39 4.97
C THR A 225 10.61 28.22 5.91
N VAL A 226 10.82 28.22 7.22
CA VAL A 226 9.71 28.28 8.19
C VAL A 226 8.86 29.56 8.10
N LYS A 227 9.36 30.60 7.44
CA LYS A 227 8.67 31.90 7.23
C LYS A 227 8.03 32.04 5.85
N ALA A 228 7.98 30.96 5.05
CA ALA A 228 7.38 31.00 3.72
C ALA A 228 5.91 31.43 3.79
N GLU A 229 5.52 32.42 2.99
CA GLU A 229 4.15 32.95 2.94
C GLU A 229 3.76 33.44 1.55
N ILE A 230 2.46 33.37 1.24
CA ILE A 230 1.89 33.94 0.01
C ILE A 230 1.91 35.46 0.13
N ALA A 231 2.66 36.11 -0.76
CA ALA A 231 2.80 37.56 -0.80
C ALA A 231 1.86 38.21 -1.83
N GLU A 232 1.51 37.49 -2.90
CA GLU A 232 0.63 38.00 -3.95
C GLU A 232 -0.04 36.85 -4.69
N VAL A 233 -1.30 37.07 -5.08
CA VAL A 233 -2.04 36.23 -6.01
C VAL A 233 -2.74 37.11 -7.04
N ARG A 234 -2.55 36.83 -8.32
CA ARG A 234 -3.27 37.49 -9.43
C ARG A 234 -4.00 36.45 -10.27
N VAL A 235 -5.19 36.79 -10.74
CA VAL A 235 -5.98 35.98 -11.65
C VAL A 235 -6.11 36.71 -12.98
N ASP A 236 -5.86 36.03 -14.08
CA ASP A 236 -6.05 36.58 -15.42
C ASP A 236 -7.48 36.32 -15.90
N LEU A 237 -8.35 37.30 -15.65
CA LEU A 237 -9.79 37.18 -15.93
C LEU A 237 -10.13 37.16 -17.43
N ASP A 238 -9.23 37.65 -18.28
CA ASP A 238 -9.46 37.72 -19.73
C ASP A 238 -9.04 36.43 -20.45
N ARG A 239 -8.44 35.49 -19.71
CA ARG A 239 -7.93 34.21 -20.23
C ARG A 239 -8.58 32.98 -19.58
N ILE A 240 -9.77 33.16 -19.00
CA ILE A 240 -10.56 32.03 -18.51
C ILE A 240 -11.10 31.24 -19.70
N GLU A 241 -10.76 29.97 -19.77
CA GLU A 241 -11.28 29.05 -20.78
C GLU A 241 -12.26 28.07 -20.13
N ALA A 242 -13.27 27.63 -20.87
CA ALA A 242 -14.29 26.71 -20.38
C ALA A 242 -14.45 25.54 -21.34
N SER A 243 -14.66 24.33 -20.81
CA SER A 243 -15.07 23.17 -21.61
C SER A 243 -16.46 23.40 -22.21
N ASP A 244 -16.86 22.57 -23.18
CA ASP A 244 -18.29 22.43 -23.46
C ASP A 244 -19.04 21.86 -22.23
N PRO A 245 -20.36 22.07 -22.09
CA PRO A 245 -21.15 21.42 -21.06
C PRO A 245 -21.08 19.90 -21.18
N LEU A 246 -20.64 19.23 -20.12
CA LEU A 246 -20.51 17.78 -20.07
C LEU A 246 -21.86 17.14 -19.72
N PRO A 247 -22.15 15.92 -20.21
CA PRO A 247 -23.46 15.27 -20.07
C PRO A 247 -23.54 14.42 -18.78
N PHE A 248 -23.00 14.94 -17.68
CA PHE A 248 -23.05 14.31 -16.35
C PHE A 248 -22.94 15.40 -15.27
N GLY A 249 -23.47 15.12 -14.08
CA GLY A 249 -23.68 16.12 -13.03
C GLY A 249 -22.46 16.44 -12.17
N LEU A 250 -21.53 15.50 -11.98
CA LEU A 250 -20.41 15.70 -11.06
C LEU A 250 -19.13 14.98 -11.52
N MET A 251 -17.99 15.64 -11.32
CA MET A 251 -16.68 14.99 -11.29
C MET A 251 -16.07 15.09 -9.91
N ALA A 252 -15.16 14.16 -9.63
CA ALA A 252 -14.49 14.14 -8.34
C ALA A 252 -13.06 13.62 -8.45
N GLU A 253 -12.27 14.02 -7.45
CA GLU A 253 -10.87 13.65 -7.24
C GLU A 253 -9.98 13.82 -8.48
N LEU A 254 -10.24 14.86 -9.26
CA LEU A 254 -9.45 15.26 -10.42
C LEU A 254 -7.98 15.51 -10.07
N VAL A 255 -7.07 14.97 -10.88
CA VAL A 255 -5.62 15.13 -10.75
C VAL A 255 -4.98 15.14 -12.14
N SER A 256 -3.97 15.97 -12.33
CA SER A 256 -3.21 16.00 -13.59
C SER A 256 -1.74 15.64 -13.39
N THR A 257 -1.13 15.21 -14.48
CA THR A 257 0.33 15.09 -14.60
C THR A 257 1.01 16.45 -14.44
N ALA A 258 2.30 16.44 -14.11
CA ALA A 258 3.11 17.63 -13.89
C ALA A 258 3.31 18.48 -15.15
N ASP A 259 3.23 17.86 -16.33
CA ASP A 259 3.25 18.55 -17.61
C ASP A 259 1.89 19.12 -18.03
N GLY A 260 0.85 18.90 -17.20
CA GLY A 260 -0.50 19.39 -17.39
C GLY A 260 -1.24 18.78 -18.59
N ARG A 261 -0.74 17.70 -19.20
CA ARG A 261 -1.32 17.16 -20.45
C ARG A 261 -2.33 16.05 -20.23
N MET A 262 -2.17 15.25 -19.18
CA MET A 262 -3.12 14.19 -18.83
C MET A 262 -3.83 14.53 -17.54
N ILE A 263 -5.15 14.33 -17.52
CA ILE A 263 -5.99 14.40 -16.33
C ILE A 263 -6.61 13.02 -16.08
N ALA A 264 -6.71 12.62 -14.82
CA ALA A 264 -7.47 11.46 -14.37
C ALA A 264 -8.44 11.87 -13.26
N GLY A 265 -9.53 11.13 -13.12
CA GLY A 265 -10.56 11.43 -12.14
C GLY A 265 -11.69 10.40 -12.17
N ARG A 266 -12.79 10.72 -11.51
CA ARG A 266 -14.04 9.97 -11.67
C ARG A 266 -15.22 10.82 -12.08
N ILE A 267 -16.18 10.18 -12.75
CA ILE A 267 -17.44 10.75 -13.22
C ILE A 267 -18.59 10.15 -12.42
N LEU A 268 -19.61 10.97 -12.12
CA LEU A 268 -20.84 10.57 -11.45
C LEU A 268 -22.05 11.04 -12.26
N ALA A 269 -22.95 10.12 -12.61
CA ALA A 269 -24.12 10.38 -13.47
C ALA A 269 -25.10 11.45 -12.93
N GLY A 270 -25.15 11.68 -11.62
CA GLY A 270 -26.02 12.68 -10.98
C GLY A 270 -26.33 12.33 -9.51
N PRO A 271 -27.09 13.17 -8.80
CA PRO A 271 -27.55 12.91 -7.43
C PRO A 271 -28.67 11.86 -7.44
N GLY A 272 -28.37 10.63 -6.98
CA GLY A 272 -29.38 9.58 -6.74
C GLY A 272 -29.06 8.22 -7.34
N ASP A 273 -28.65 8.16 -8.60
CA ASP A 273 -28.45 6.88 -9.33
C ASP A 273 -26.97 6.57 -9.58
N GLY A 274 -26.09 7.32 -8.92
CA GLY A 274 -24.70 7.46 -9.30
C GLY A 274 -23.95 6.14 -9.28
N PHE A 275 -23.36 5.75 -10.41
CA PHE A 275 -22.07 5.03 -10.56
C PHE A 275 -21.59 5.19 -12.01
N GLY A 276 -20.56 6.04 -12.23
CA GLY A 276 -20.07 6.34 -13.59
C GLY A 276 -21.08 7.07 -14.47
N ALA A 277 -20.75 7.25 -15.75
CA ALA A 277 -21.67 7.72 -16.79
C ALA A 277 -21.53 6.86 -18.05
N THR A 278 -22.64 6.66 -18.77
CA THR A 278 -22.64 5.99 -20.07
C THR A 278 -22.22 7.00 -21.13
N LEU A 279 -21.00 6.84 -21.65
CA LEU A 279 -20.40 7.78 -22.59
C LEU A 279 -19.98 7.07 -23.87
N THR A 280 -20.12 7.78 -24.99
CA THR A 280 -19.56 7.35 -26.28
C THR A 280 -18.21 8.04 -26.50
N TYR A 281 -17.19 7.25 -26.78
CA TYR A 281 -15.82 7.72 -26.97
C TYR A 281 -15.16 7.05 -28.17
N ARG A 282 -14.15 7.71 -28.73
CA ARG A 282 -13.38 7.22 -29.87
C ARG A 282 -12.26 6.30 -29.41
N LEU A 283 -12.17 5.10 -29.97
CA LEU A 283 -11.08 4.16 -29.81
C LEU A 283 -9.85 4.61 -30.61
N ALA A 284 -8.68 4.05 -30.31
CA ALA A 284 -7.41 4.33 -31.00
C ALA A 284 -7.50 4.05 -32.51
N GLY A 285 -8.26 3.03 -32.91
CA GLY A 285 -8.53 2.71 -34.32
C GLY A 285 -9.58 3.61 -35.00
N GLY A 286 -10.04 4.69 -34.35
CA GLY A 286 -11.02 5.64 -34.88
C GLY A 286 -12.48 5.18 -34.78
N ARG A 287 -12.73 3.91 -34.43
CA ARG A 287 -14.07 3.37 -34.12
C ARG A 287 -14.65 4.01 -32.87
N GLU A 288 -15.95 3.93 -32.72
CA GLU A 288 -16.66 4.36 -31.51
C GLU A 288 -16.94 3.18 -30.58
N ALA A 289 -16.98 3.47 -29.29
CA ALA A 289 -17.45 2.56 -28.25
C ALA A 289 -18.33 3.33 -27.26
N THR A 290 -19.32 2.65 -26.71
CA THR A 290 -20.18 3.17 -25.65
C THR A 290 -20.07 2.24 -24.45
N ASN A 291 -19.72 2.79 -23.29
CA ASN A 291 -19.66 2.02 -22.06
C ASN A 291 -19.98 2.92 -20.85
N GLN A 292 -20.41 2.31 -19.75
CA GLN A 292 -20.57 2.97 -18.47
C GLN A 292 -19.29 2.84 -17.66
N PHE A 293 -18.65 3.97 -17.32
CA PHE A 293 -17.44 3.96 -16.49
C PHE A 293 -17.38 5.16 -15.56
N SER A 294 -16.70 4.96 -14.44
CA SER A 294 -16.45 5.97 -13.41
C SER A 294 -15.05 6.54 -13.55
N LEU A 295 -14.02 5.67 -13.45
CA LEU A 295 -12.63 6.07 -13.59
C LEU A 295 -12.29 6.37 -15.05
N PHE A 296 -11.69 7.52 -15.30
CA PHE A 296 -11.32 7.96 -16.64
C PHE A 296 -9.95 8.61 -16.68
N TYR A 297 -9.40 8.72 -17.89
CA TYR A 297 -8.38 9.69 -18.22
C TYR A 297 -8.84 10.57 -19.39
N ALA A 298 -8.24 11.74 -19.51
CA ALA A 298 -8.30 12.57 -20.71
C ALA A 298 -6.94 13.20 -21.03
N TYR A 299 -6.66 13.42 -22.31
CA TYR A 299 -5.38 13.92 -22.80
C TYR A 299 -5.52 15.16 -23.70
N SER A 300 -4.58 16.08 -23.57
CA SER A 300 -4.47 17.30 -24.38
C SER A 300 -3.01 17.55 -24.77
N ASP A 301 -2.80 17.98 -26.02
CA ASP A 301 -1.51 18.49 -26.47
C ASP A 301 -1.21 19.92 -25.98
N THR A 302 -2.23 20.61 -25.46
CA THR A 302 -2.09 21.89 -24.78
C THR A 302 -2.20 21.67 -23.27
N PRO A 303 -1.14 21.88 -22.49
CA PRO A 303 -1.18 21.75 -21.04
C PRO A 303 -2.31 22.56 -20.41
N CYS A 304 -3.04 21.94 -19.48
CA CYS A 304 -4.10 22.56 -18.70
C CYS A 304 -5.29 23.10 -19.51
N ASP A 305 -5.55 22.55 -20.70
CA ASP A 305 -6.67 22.98 -21.56
C ASP A 305 -7.89 22.06 -21.43
N VAL A 306 -8.90 22.53 -20.69
CA VAL A 306 -10.18 21.81 -20.48
C VAL A 306 -11.00 21.61 -21.75
N ARG A 307 -10.81 22.42 -22.80
CA ARG A 307 -11.56 22.26 -24.06
C ARG A 307 -11.12 21.02 -24.81
N THR A 308 -9.82 20.76 -24.82
CA THR A 308 -9.24 19.62 -25.55
C THR A 308 -9.30 18.34 -24.74
N TRP A 309 -9.16 18.39 -23.41
CA TRP A 309 -9.38 17.22 -22.55
C TRP A 309 -10.77 16.62 -22.76
N PHE A 310 -11.79 17.47 -22.81
CA PHE A 310 -13.18 17.05 -22.92
C PHE A 310 -13.78 17.33 -24.31
N GLY A 311 -12.92 17.43 -25.32
CA GLY A 311 -13.33 17.73 -26.70
C GLY A 311 -14.23 16.65 -27.28
N ARG A 312 -15.32 17.09 -27.93
CA ARG A 312 -16.32 16.21 -28.56
C ARG A 312 -16.53 16.55 -30.02
N GLU A 313 -16.80 15.53 -30.82
CA GLU A 313 -17.26 15.65 -32.20
C GLU A 313 -18.56 14.88 -32.34
N ALA A 314 -19.64 15.56 -32.73
CA ALA A 314 -20.98 14.95 -32.86
C ALA A 314 -21.43 14.15 -31.61
N GLY A 315 -21.08 14.62 -30.40
CA GLY A 315 -21.41 13.97 -29.14
C GLY A 315 -20.44 12.87 -28.68
N VAL A 316 -19.42 12.55 -29.49
CA VAL A 316 -18.42 11.53 -29.18
C VAL A 316 -17.19 12.16 -28.56
N PHE A 317 -16.76 11.68 -27.39
CA PHE A 317 -15.52 12.12 -26.76
C PHE A 317 -14.31 11.66 -27.56
N THR A 318 -13.41 12.59 -27.88
CA THR A 318 -12.19 12.31 -28.64
C THR A 318 -11.00 12.00 -27.73
N SER A 319 -11.00 12.54 -26.52
CA SER A 319 -9.90 12.45 -25.55
C SER A 319 -10.26 11.80 -24.22
N LEU A 320 -11.51 11.86 -23.76
CA LEU A 320 -11.96 11.21 -22.53
C LEU A 320 -12.28 9.73 -22.77
N ARG A 321 -11.64 8.83 -22.02
CA ARG A 321 -11.77 7.37 -22.16
C ARG A 321 -11.63 6.64 -20.81
N PRO A 322 -12.12 5.41 -20.67
CA PRO A 322 -11.85 4.59 -19.48
C PRO A 322 -10.36 4.28 -19.34
N ILE A 323 -9.88 4.07 -18.10
CA ILE A 323 -8.45 3.86 -17.80
C ILE A 323 -7.79 2.75 -18.64
N PRO A 324 -8.37 1.55 -18.85
CA PRO A 324 -7.73 0.51 -19.67
C PRO A 324 -7.41 0.93 -21.10
N ALA A 325 -8.16 1.88 -21.67
CA ALA A 325 -7.90 2.40 -23.02
C ALA A 325 -6.59 3.20 -23.12
N ALA A 326 -5.97 3.62 -22.00
CA ALA A 326 -4.72 4.38 -22.01
C ALA A 326 -3.58 3.61 -22.69
N ALA A 327 -3.53 2.29 -22.49
CA ALA A 327 -2.51 1.41 -23.08
C ALA A 327 -2.57 1.31 -24.61
N PHE A 328 -3.70 1.69 -25.20
CA PHE A 328 -3.96 1.62 -26.63
C PHE A 328 -3.90 3.00 -27.29
N ASP A 329 -3.81 4.08 -26.51
CA ASP A 329 -3.74 5.44 -27.04
C ASP A 329 -2.29 5.81 -27.42
N PRO A 330 -1.97 5.93 -28.73
CA PRO A 330 -0.62 6.20 -29.20
C PRO A 330 -0.08 7.56 -28.75
N ARG A 331 -0.95 8.47 -28.27
CA ARG A 331 -0.54 9.76 -27.71
C ARG A 331 0.08 9.60 -26.32
N LEU A 332 -0.33 8.57 -25.57
CA LEU A 332 0.08 8.34 -24.18
C LEU A 332 1.22 7.32 -24.07
N THR A 333 1.20 6.24 -24.87
CA THR A 333 2.20 5.15 -24.79
C THR A 333 3.67 5.62 -24.78
N PRO A 334 4.10 6.62 -25.57
CA PRO A 334 5.49 7.10 -25.52
C PRO A 334 5.79 8.05 -24.35
N ARG A 335 4.78 8.47 -23.57
CA ARG A 335 4.90 9.52 -22.55
C ARG A 335 4.71 9.02 -21.13
N TYR A 336 3.75 8.12 -20.90
CA TYR A 336 3.29 7.79 -19.56
C TYR A 336 3.41 6.30 -19.25
N GLY A 337 3.99 6.00 -18.08
CA GLY A 337 4.13 4.63 -17.60
C GLY A 337 2.81 3.89 -17.40
N LEU A 338 1.72 4.60 -17.09
CA LEU A 338 0.37 4.01 -16.99
C LEU A 338 -0.10 3.41 -18.32
N ALA A 339 0.32 4.00 -19.44
CA ALA A 339 -0.05 3.61 -20.79
C ALA A 339 1.00 2.71 -21.47
N ALA A 340 2.08 2.34 -20.79
CA ALA A 340 3.19 1.62 -21.39
C ALA A 340 2.82 0.18 -21.80
N ARG A 341 1.77 -0.40 -21.20
CA ARG A 341 1.37 -1.80 -21.39
C ARG A 341 -0.14 -1.98 -21.19
N PRO A 342 -0.76 -2.98 -21.83
CA PRO A 342 -2.10 -3.43 -21.46
C PRO A 342 -2.20 -3.73 -19.97
N LEU A 343 -3.30 -3.29 -19.36
CA LEU A 343 -3.52 -3.46 -17.94
C LEU A 343 -3.97 -4.89 -17.64
N ARG A 344 -3.71 -5.40 -16.43
CA ARG A 344 -4.22 -6.67 -15.92
C ARG A 344 -4.93 -6.44 -14.60
N ASP A 345 -6.01 -7.15 -14.33
CA ASP A 345 -6.63 -7.14 -12.99
C ASP A 345 -5.78 -7.89 -11.94
N THR A 346 -6.23 -7.91 -10.68
CA THR A 346 -5.49 -8.58 -9.60
C THR A 346 -5.36 -10.10 -9.81
N LEU A 347 -6.27 -10.70 -10.59
CA LEU A 347 -6.23 -12.11 -10.95
C LEU A 347 -5.27 -12.39 -12.11
N GLY A 348 -4.75 -11.35 -12.76
CA GLY A 348 -3.81 -11.43 -13.88
C GLY A 348 -4.47 -11.44 -15.26
N ARG A 349 -5.80 -11.25 -15.35
CA ARG A 349 -6.50 -11.17 -16.64
C ARG A 349 -6.19 -9.83 -17.31
N GLU A 350 -5.71 -9.89 -18.55
CA GLU A 350 -5.47 -8.69 -19.35
C GLU A 350 -6.79 -8.00 -19.74
N LEU A 351 -6.78 -6.67 -19.68
CA LEU A 351 -7.92 -5.80 -19.96
C LEU A 351 -7.75 -5.16 -21.35
N GLY A 352 -8.77 -5.27 -22.17
CA GLY A 352 -8.85 -4.66 -23.49
C GLY A 352 -9.23 -3.18 -23.47
N GLU A 353 -9.19 -2.55 -24.63
CA GLU A 353 -9.47 -1.11 -24.79
C GLU A 353 -10.87 -0.69 -24.35
N THR A 354 -11.86 -1.59 -24.46
CA THR A 354 -13.26 -1.35 -24.09
C THR A 354 -13.60 -1.79 -22.67
N ASP A 355 -12.67 -2.45 -21.97
CA ASP A 355 -12.89 -2.90 -20.61
C ASP A 355 -12.94 -1.72 -19.63
N VAL A 356 -13.63 -1.92 -18.52
CA VAL A 356 -13.80 -0.91 -17.47
C VAL A 356 -13.06 -1.38 -16.22
N LEU A 357 -12.29 -0.46 -15.64
CA LEU A 357 -11.67 -0.66 -14.33
C LEU A 357 -12.59 -0.08 -13.26
N ALA A 358 -13.16 -0.95 -12.43
CA ALA A 358 -14.00 -0.55 -11.31
C ALA A 358 -13.15 0.10 -10.20
N GLY A 359 -13.63 1.21 -9.64
CA GLY A 359 -13.00 1.85 -8.49
C GLY A 359 -13.47 3.28 -8.24
N SER A 360 -12.89 3.89 -7.20
CA SER A 360 -13.16 5.27 -6.79
C SER A 360 -11.89 5.93 -6.23
N TYR A 361 -11.95 7.24 -6.03
CA TYR A 361 -10.88 8.03 -5.40
C TYR A 361 -9.53 7.90 -6.11
N PRO A 362 -9.47 8.13 -7.44
CA PRO A 362 -8.22 8.04 -8.18
C PRO A 362 -7.21 9.08 -7.71
N TRP A 363 -5.96 8.66 -7.63
CA TRP A 363 -4.81 9.53 -7.47
C TRP A 363 -3.73 9.06 -8.45
N LEU A 364 -3.32 9.96 -9.35
CA LEU A 364 -2.33 9.73 -10.38
C LEU A 364 -1.04 10.37 -9.92
N ASP A 365 0.08 9.65 -10.03
CA ASP A 365 1.37 10.27 -9.78
C ASP A 365 1.69 11.34 -10.82
N ARG A 366 2.54 12.27 -10.44
CA ARG A 366 2.83 13.47 -11.23
C ARG A 366 3.53 13.19 -12.55
N GLU A 367 4.19 12.05 -12.72
CA GLU A 367 4.75 11.63 -14.01
C GLU A 367 3.74 10.83 -14.86
N GLY A 368 2.55 10.55 -14.35
CA GLY A 368 1.55 9.74 -15.03
C GLY A 368 1.95 8.26 -15.12
N ASN A 369 2.85 7.80 -14.24
CA ASN A 369 3.40 6.46 -14.32
C ASN A 369 2.51 5.40 -13.65
N ASN A 370 1.73 5.78 -12.64
CA ASN A 370 0.95 4.92 -11.77
C ASN A 370 -0.32 5.63 -11.31
N LEU A 371 -1.40 4.86 -11.29
CA LEU A 371 -2.71 5.25 -10.78
C LEU A 371 -3.02 4.44 -9.53
N PHE A 372 -3.37 5.13 -8.44
CA PHE A 372 -3.88 4.57 -7.20
C PHE A 372 -5.38 4.83 -7.12
N PHE A 373 -6.14 3.88 -6.59
CA PHE A 373 -7.59 4.00 -6.47
C PHE A 373 -8.12 3.00 -5.44
N SER A 374 -9.26 3.29 -4.82
CA SER A 374 -9.98 2.34 -3.98
C SER A 374 -10.76 1.37 -4.86
N SER A 375 -10.64 0.05 -4.61
CA SER A 375 -11.19 -1.00 -5.49
C SER A 375 -12.04 -2.06 -4.79
N THR A 376 -12.05 -2.12 -3.46
CA THR A 376 -12.74 -3.20 -2.71
C THR A 376 -14.13 -2.78 -2.27
N ASN A 377 -15.13 -3.64 -2.48
CA ASN A 377 -16.42 -3.50 -1.79
C ASN A 377 -16.21 -3.80 -0.28
N PRO A 378 -16.55 -2.88 0.64
CA PRO A 378 -16.38 -3.11 2.08
C PRO A 378 -17.19 -4.31 2.58
N MET A 379 -16.76 -4.86 3.72
CA MET A 379 -17.52 -5.86 4.45
C MET A 379 -18.80 -5.24 5.05
N PRO A 380 -20.00 -5.78 4.77
CA PRO A 380 -21.21 -5.31 5.40
C PRO A 380 -21.27 -5.77 6.86
N PHE A 381 -21.60 -4.86 7.77
CA PHE A 381 -21.98 -5.21 9.15
C PHE A 381 -23.49 -5.02 9.30
N SER A 382 -24.25 -6.12 9.22
CA SER A 382 -25.68 -6.15 9.56
C SER A 382 -25.87 -6.44 11.05
N GLN A 383 -26.93 -5.90 11.66
CA GLN A 383 -27.20 -6.07 13.10
C GLN A 383 -27.38 -7.54 13.52
N ASP A 384 -27.84 -8.43 12.62
CA ASP A 384 -28.26 -9.79 13.00
C ASP A 384 -27.28 -10.92 12.61
N ALA A 385 -26.64 -10.86 11.43
CA ALA A 385 -25.83 -11.99 10.92
C ALA A 385 -24.34 -11.91 11.31
N THR A 386 -23.76 -10.71 11.39
CA THR A 386 -22.33 -10.55 11.72
C THR A 386 -22.01 -10.66 13.22
N GLN A 387 -22.99 -10.39 14.10
CA GLN A 387 -22.80 -10.46 15.56
C GLN A 387 -22.48 -11.86 16.10
N GLY A 388 -22.91 -12.92 15.41
CA GLY A 388 -22.63 -14.30 15.86
C GLY A 388 -21.13 -14.63 15.85
N ARG A 389 -20.42 -14.24 14.78
CA ARG A 389 -19.01 -14.59 14.56
C ARG A 389 -18.03 -13.50 14.98
N TRP A 390 -18.30 -12.25 14.60
CA TRP A 390 -17.48 -11.07 14.93
C TRP A 390 -18.36 -10.03 15.62
N PRO A 391 -18.55 -10.12 16.96
CA PRO A 391 -19.33 -9.12 17.66
C PRO A 391 -18.72 -7.75 17.42
N ALA A 392 -19.44 -6.92 16.66
CA ALA A 392 -19.13 -5.53 16.49
C ALA A 392 -19.92 -4.76 17.55
N LYS A 393 -19.28 -3.81 18.22
CA LYS A 393 -19.94 -2.88 19.12
C LYS A 393 -19.48 -1.47 18.81
N ARG A 394 -20.42 -0.54 18.83
CA ARG A 394 -20.14 0.89 18.91
C ARG A 394 -20.41 1.34 20.34
N GLU A 395 -19.50 2.12 20.91
CA GLU A 395 -19.57 2.51 22.30
C GLU A 395 -20.71 3.52 22.52
N GLY A 396 -21.71 3.15 23.32
CA GLY A 396 -22.84 4.02 23.66
C GLY A 396 -23.83 4.33 22.53
N LYS A 397 -23.72 3.68 21.36
CA LYS A 397 -24.55 3.96 20.17
C LYS A 397 -24.87 2.67 19.39
N PRO A 398 -25.98 2.63 18.61
CA PRO A 398 -26.24 1.51 17.71
C PRO A 398 -25.19 1.44 16.59
N LEU A 399 -24.91 0.23 16.10
CA LEU A 399 -24.12 0.04 14.88
C LEU A 399 -24.82 0.75 13.73
N GLN A 400 -24.10 1.67 13.07
CA GLN A 400 -24.57 2.32 11.85
C GLN A 400 -23.82 1.73 10.67
N PHE A 401 -24.58 1.25 9.69
CA PHE A 401 -24.05 0.88 8.39
C PHE A 401 -23.67 2.18 7.67
N VAL A 402 -22.42 2.28 7.21
CA VAL A 402 -21.98 3.36 6.32
C VAL A 402 -21.67 2.76 4.97
N GLY A 403 -22.10 3.46 3.92
CA GLY A 403 -22.49 2.89 2.63
C GLY A 403 -21.43 2.14 1.81
N THR A 404 -21.82 1.75 0.60
CA THR A 404 -21.09 0.94 -0.39
C THR A 404 -19.88 1.62 -1.04
N ALA A 405 -19.24 2.57 -0.35
CA ALA A 405 -18.07 3.27 -0.88
C ALA A 405 -16.85 2.34 -0.96
N PRO A 406 -16.18 2.24 -2.12
CA PRO A 406 -14.98 1.43 -2.26
C PRO A 406 -13.95 1.76 -1.20
N ARG A 407 -13.32 0.72 -0.67
CA ARG A 407 -12.16 0.75 0.22
C ARG A 407 -10.98 0.10 -0.52
N GLY A 408 -9.88 -0.14 0.19
CA GLY A 408 -8.76 -0.93 -0.32
C GLY A 408 -8.06 -0.28 -1.51
N PHE A 409 -6.97 0.43 -1.25
CA PHE A 409 -6.14 1.04 -2.28
C PHE A 409 -5.40 -0.02 -3.08
N SER A 410 -5.71 -0.02 -4.37
CA SER A 410 -4.94 -0.68 -5.40
C SER A 410 -4.08 0.31 -6.16
N VAL A 411 -3.03 -0.18 -6.80
CA VAL A 411 -2.17 0.57 -7.72
C VAL A 411 -2.03 -0.17 -9.05
N VAL A 412 -1.96 0.57 -10.15
CA VAL A 412 -1.66 0.05 -11.48
C VAL A 412 -0.79 1.03 -12.27
N GLY A 413 0.22 0.52 -12.99
CA GLY A 413 1.05 1.34 -13.86
C GLY A 413 2.42 0.75 -14.14
N SER A 414 3.41 1.60 -14.41
CA SER A 414 4.78 1.16 -14.71
C SER A 414 5.42 0.38 -13.57
N TRP A 415 5.10 0.71 -12.31
CA TRP A 415 5.76 0.10 -11.15
C TRP A 415 5.14 -1.24 -10.76
N THR A 416 3.97 -1.56 -11.31
CA THR A 416 3.34 -2.87 -11.23
C THR A 416 3.25 -3.57 -12.60
N GLN A 417 4.03 -3.10 -13.59
CA GLN A 417 4.07 -3.68 -14.95
C GLN A 417 2.67 -3.87 -15.57
N GLY A 418 1.79 -2.90 -15.33
CA GLY A 418 0.40 -2.86 -15.78
C GLY A 418 -0.56 -3.76 -15.00
N LYS A 419 -0.13 -4.47 -13.95
CA LYS A 419 -1.04 -5.29 -13.13
C LYS A 419 -1.62 -4.48 -11.97
N VAL A 420 -2.92 -4.57 -11.74
CA VAL A 420 -3.57 -4.03 -10.55
C VAL A 420 -3.10 -4.84 -9.35
N VAL A 421 -2.58 -4.16 -8.34
CA VAL A 421 -2.11 -4.76 -7.08
C VAL A 421 -2.83 -4.09 -5.93
N LEU A 422 -3.61 -4.86 -5.16
CA LEU A 422 -4.12 -4.41 -3.86
C LEU A 422 -2.95 -4.37 -2.87
N LEU A 423 -2.67 -3.17 -2.34
CA LEU A 423 -1.52 -2.89 -1.48
C LEU A 423 -1.71 -3.50 -0.08
N ASP A 424 -0.65 -3.98 0.54
CA ASP A 424 -0.67 -4.39 1.96
C ASP A 424 -0.23 -3.24 2.89
N GLY A 425 -0.29 -3.50 4.21
CA GLY A 425 0.15 -2.59 5.25
C GLY A 425 -0.97 -1.66 5.74
N LEU A 426 -0.58 -0.61 6.47
CA LEU A 426 -1.54 0.27 7.11
C LEU A 426 -2.24 1.22 6.13
N ILE A 427 -1.73 1.35 4.89
CA ILE A 427 -2.47 1.99 3.80
C ILE A 427 -3.80 1.27 3.55
N ASN A 428 -3.90 -0.04 3.81
CA ASN A 428 -5.14 -0.81 3.80
C ASN A 428 -5.43 -1.42 5.18
N ASN A 429 -5.56 -0.54 6.18
CA ASN A 429 -5.71 -0.88 7.59
C ASN A 429 -6.93 -1.76 7.96
N ASP A 430 -8.06 -1.66 7.25
CA ASP A 430 -9.26 -2.47 7.51
C ASP A 430 -10.18 -2.59 6.28
N ASP A 431 -11.00 -3.65 6.25
CA ASP A 431 -12.04 -3.89 5.22
C ASP A 431 -13.42 -3.34 5.56
N SER A 432 -13.56 -2.73 6.75
CA SER A 432 -14.88 -2.44 7.27
C SER A 432 -15.46 -1.20 6.59
N GLY A 433 -16.76 -1.26 6.29
CA GLY A 433 -17.51 -0.14 5.71
C GLY A 433 -17.78 1.01 6.69
N PHE A 434 -17.23 0.99 7.91
CA PHE A 434 -17.56 1.97 8.95
C PHE A 434 -17.22 3.41 8.53
N GLY A 435 -18.06 4.36 8.96
CA GLY A 435 -17.85 5.79 8.75
C GLY A 435 -16.62 6.30 9.54
N PRO A 436 -15.88 7.27 8.99
CA PRO A 436 -14.69 7.84 9.64
C PRO A 436 -14.99 8.46 11.02
N GLU A 437 -16.23 8.84 11.27
CA GLU A 437 -16.70 9.46 12.50
C GLU A 437 -16.82 8.49 13.69
N ASP A 438 -16.76 7.18 13.46
CA ASP A 438 -17.13 6.21 14.49
C ASP A 438 -16.03 5.20 14.82
N THR A 439 -15.62 5.21 16.08
CA THR A 439 -14.83 4.10 16.64
C THR A 439 -15.72 2.86 16.79
N HIS A 440 -15.29 1.76 16.19
CA HIS A 440 -15.92 0.46 16.35
C HIS A 440 -15.00 -0.52 17.07
N GLN A 441 -15.57 -1.43 17.86
CA GLN A 441 -14.88 -2.53 18.51
C GLN A 441 -15.31 -3.84 17.85
N LEU A 442 -14.37 -4.54 17.22
CA LEU A 442 -14.57 -5.82 16.56
C LEU A 442 -13.95 -6.94 17.40
N GLY A 443 -14.75 -7.88 17.90
CA GLY A 443 -14.25 -9.08 18.57
C GLY A 443 -13.58 -10.04 17.59
N LEU A 444 -12.35 -9.74 17.16
CA LEU A 444 -11.60 -10.47 16.11
C LEU A 444 -10.72 -11.60 16.64
N TYR A 445 -10.38 -11.59 17.93
CA TYR A 445 -9.50 -12.59 18.52
C TYR A 445 -10.10 -13.24 19.75
N ARG A 446 -9.48 -14.33 20.18
CA ARG A 446 -9.84 -15.03 21.41
C ARG A 446 -8.60 -15.18 22.31
N SER A 447 -8.72 -14.73 23.55
CA SER A 447 -7.91 -15.16 24.69
C SER A 447 -8.44 -16.51 25.19
N THR A 448 -7.70 -17.23 26.04
CA THR A 448 -8.05 -18.55 26.59
C THR A 448 -9.52 -18.69 27.02
N THR A 449 -10.17 -17.62 27.45
CA THR A 449 -11.59 -17.60 27.84
C THR A 449 -12.43 -16.46 27.25
N GLU A 450 -11.85 -15.43 26.64
CA GLU A 450 -12.56 -14.18 26.28
C GLU A 450 -12.35 -13.75 24.83
N ARG A 451 -13.33 -13.08 24.23
CA ARG A 451 -13.15 -12.40 22.94
C ARG A 451 -12.38 -11.09 23.16
N LEU A 452 -11.28 -10.91 22.45
CA LEU A 452 -10.51 -9.66 22.48
C LEU A 452 -10.97 -8.78 21.32
N ALA A 453 -11.35 -7.55 21.66
CA ALA A 453 -11.84 -6.58 20.70
C ALA A 453 -10.70 -5.73 20.12
N VAL A 454 -10.68 -5.60 18.80
CA VAL A 454 -9.85 -4.65 18.05
C VAL A 454 -10.66 -3.41 17.81
N ARG A 455 -10.07 -2.26 18.11
CA ARG A 455 -10.70 -0.99 17.80
C ARG A 455 -10.31 -0.57 16.37
N VAL A 456 -11.29 -0.46 15.48
CA VAL A 456 -11.12 -0.02 14.09
C VAL A 456 -11.79 1.33 13.89
N ASN A 457 -11.20 2.13 13.01
CA ASN A 457 -11.64 3.48 12.66
C ASN A 457 -11.77 4.45 13.87
N GLY A 458 -12.02 5.74 13.59
CA GLY A 458 -12.31 6.77 14.59
C GLY A 458 -11.13 7.25 15.46
N GLY A 459 -11.21 8.51 15.89
CA GLY A 459 -10.40 9.08 16.98
C GLY A 459 -10.94 8.64 18.36
N GLY A 460 -10.28 9.06 19.44
CA GLY A 460 -10.71 8.80 20.82
C GLY A 460 -12.04 9.45 21.20
N LYS A 461 -12.57 10.30 20.31
CA LYS A 461 -13.87 10.96 20.34
C LYS A 461 -14.41 10.96 18.91
N ASP A 462 -15.72 10.85 18.77
CA ASP A 462 -16.41 10.70 17.48
C ASP A 462 -15.92 11.74 16.45
N GLY A 463 -15.43 11.31 15.29
CA GLY A 463 -15.07 12.24 14.20
C GLY A 463 -13.59 12.34 13.84
N THR A 464 -13.31 12.31 12.54
CA THR A 464 -12.06 12.84 11.97
C THR A 464 -12.00 14.37 12.03
N SER A 465 -13.15 15.04 12.16
CA SER A 465 -13.27 16.48 12.42
C SER A 465 -12.71 16.91 13.79
N GLU A 466 -12.69 16.01 14.79
CA GLU A 466 -12.17 16.31 16.13
C GLU A 466 -10.65 16.15 16.27
N LEU A 467 -9.96 15.56 15.30
CA LEU A 467 -8.50 15.45 15.35
C LEU A 467 -7.80 16.82 15.26
N GLN A 468 -8.55 17.89 14.91
CA GLN A 468 -8.06 19.27 14.76
C GLN A 468 -6.76 19.36 13.98
N LEU A 469 -6.48 18.40 13.08
CA LEU A 469 -5.32 18.44 12.22
C LEU A 469 -5.56 19.57 11.23
N PRO A 470 -4.80 20.68 11.29
CA PRO A 470 -5.03 21.78 10.37
C PRO A 470 -4.92 21.25 8.95
N ASP A 471 -5.95 21.53 8.16
CA ASP A 471 -5.99 21.30 6.71
C ASP A 471 -6.03 19.82 6.27
N ALA A 472 -6.00 18.84 7.18
CA ALA A 472 -6.24 17.45 6.79
C ALA A 472 -7.72 17.27 6.42
N LYS A 473 -8.02 16.69 5.25
CA LYS A 473 -9.40 16.47 4.79
C LYS A 473 -10.20 15.47 5.63
N GLY A 474 -9.56 14.78 6.58
CA GLY A 474 -10.22 13.85 7.50
C GLY A 474 -10.88 12.63 6.85
N ASN A 475 -10.74 12.44 5.54
CA ASN A 475 -11.30 11.32 4.81
C ASN A 475 -10.20 10.26 4.60
N ASN A 476 -10.41 9.07 5.15
CA ASN A 476 -9.52 7.92 5.01
C ASN A 476 -9.79 7.10 3.74
N HIS A 477 -10.43 7.65 2.72
CA HIS A 477 -10.66 7.00 1.42
C HIS A 477 -9.90 7.66 0.27
N HIS A 478 -9.10 8.68 0.57
CA HIS A 478 -8.22 9.31 -0.39
C HIS A 478 -6.76 8.95 -0.15
N ILE A 479 -6.03 8.68 -1.24
CA ILE A 479 -4.60 8.91 -1.26
C ILE A 479 -4.37 10.36 -1.67
N GLU A 480 -3.58 11.03 -0.86
CA GLU A 480 -3.09 12.35 -1.17
C GLU A 480 -1.60 12.26 -0.82
N SER A 481 -0.73 12.09 -1.82
CA SER A 481 0.71 11.95 -1.61
C SER A 481 1.51 13.05 -2.29
N LEU A 482 2.63 13.42 -1.67
CA LEU A 482 3.68 14.24 -2.28
C LEU A 482 4.76 13.38 -2.97
N GLU A 483 4.58 12.06 -3.01
CA GLU A 483 5.57 11.10 -3.53
C GLU A 483 6.92 11.31 -2.84
N ASN A 484 8.01 11.22 -3.62
CA ASN A 484 9.36 11.58 -3.22
C ASN A 484 9.75 13.00 -3.65
N ARG A 485 8.80 13.89 -3.97
CA ARG A 485 9.08 15.26 -4.43
C ARG A 485 9.89 16.08 -3.42
N LEU A 486 9.80 15.71 -2.14
CA LEU A 486 10.54 16.34 -1.05
C LEU A 486 11.82 15.60 -0.68
N GLY A 487 12.30 14.66 -1.51
CA GLY A 487 13.48 13.82 -1.25
C GLY A 487 14.78 14.59 -1.00
N MET A 488 14.87 15.88 -1.34
CA MET A 488 15.99 16.75 -0.92
C MET A 488 16.06 16.98 0.61
N HIS A 489 15.01 16.63 1.36
CA HIS A 489 14.97 16.69 2.81
C HIS A 489 15.28 15.31 3.39
N THR A 490 16.23 15.25 4.32
CA THR A 490 16.66 14.00 4.97
C THR A 490 15.51 13.26 5.66
N GLY A 491 14.52 13.96 6.19
CA GLY A 491 13.34 13.35 6.79
C GLY A 491 12.34 12.78 5.79
N SER A 492 12.41 13.18 4.52
CA SER A 492 11.56 12.62 3.45
C SER A 492 12.18 11.40 2.78
N LEU A 493 13.35 10.95 3.23
CA LEU A 493 13.97 9.71 2.75
C LEU A 493 13.29 8.49 3.39
N PRO A 494 13.15 7.38 2.65
CA PRO A 494 12.63 6.14 3.20
C PRO A 494 13.48 5.55 4.33
N VAL A 495 12.82 4.93 5.30
CA VAL A 495 13.44 4.16 6.38
C VAL A 495 13.69 2.72 5.93
N THR A 496 12.74 2.11 5.21
CA THR A 496 12.90 0.74 4.70
C THR A 496 14.17 0.59 3.84
N PRO A 497 14.88 -0.55 3.89
CA PRO A 497 16.09 -0.77 3.10
C PRO A 497 15.82 -0.92 1.60
N ARG A 498 14.57 -1.18 1.19
CA ARG A 498 14.12 -1.35 -0.21
C ARG A 498 14.49 -0.17 -1.14
N ASP A 499 14.58 -0.41 -2.45
CA ASP A 499 15.13 0.56 -3.42
C ASP A 499 14.12 1.47 -4.07
N VAL A 500 12.92 0.97 -4.33
CA VAL A 500 11.84 1.72 -4.96
C VAL A 500 10.75 1.91 -3.93
N VAL A 501 10.83 3.03 -3.22
CA VAL A 501 9.95 3.29 -2.08
C VAL A 501 9.35 4.67 -2.19
N TRP A 502 8.03 4.75 -2.00
CA TRP A 502 7.29 6.00 -1.90
C TRP A 502 6.73 6.20 -0.51
N GLN A 503 6.87 7.42 0.01
CA GLN A 503 6.04 7.88 1.10
C GLN A 503 4.63 8.15 0.57
N VAL A 504 3.62 7.57 1.19
CA VAL A 504 2.21 7.71 0.78
C VAL A 504 1.38 8.09 1.99
N THR A 505 0.54 9.12 1.82
CA THR A 505 -0.38 9.56 2.86
C THR A 505 -1.82 9.25 2.46
N ARG A 506 -2.55 8.66 3.41
CA ARG A 506 -3.96 8.31 3.30
C ARG A 506 -4.80 9.12 4.29
N GLY A 507 -4.80 10.45 4.13
CA GLY A 507 -5.61 11.42 4.90
C GLY A 507 -5.34 11.55 6.41
N LEU A 508 -5.03 10.45 7.11
CA LEU A 508 -4.87 10.30 8.55
C LEU A 508 -3.60 9.53 8.94
N MET A 509 -2.82 9.03 7.99
CA MET A 509 -1.49 8.49 8.26
C MET A 509 -0.60 8.53 7.03
N THR A 510 0.72 8.54 7.25
CA THR A 510 1.75 8.37 6.23
C THR A 510 2.48 7.02 6.43
N ASP A 511 2.69 6.26 5.35
CA ASP A 511 3.45 5.00 5.31
C ASP A 511 4.43 4.98 4.13
N GLU A 512 5.21 3.90 4.03
CA GLU A 512 6.09 3.62 2.89
C GLU A 512 5.60 2.45 2.03
N ILE A 513 5.36 2.65 0.75
CA ILE A 513 5.09 1.57 -0.20
C ILE A 513 6.37 1.21 -0.94
N ALA A 514 6.76 -0.06 -0.88
CA ALA A 514 7.93 -0.57 -1.61
C ALA A 514 7.48 -1.34 -2.86
N PHE A 515 8.08 -1.05 -4.01
CA PHE A 515 7.73 -1.62 -5.30
C PHE A 515 8.73 -2.64 -5.82
N ASP A 516 9.83 -2.89 -5.11
CA ASP A 516 10.90 -3.82 -5.50
C ASP A 516 10.33 -5.18 -5.97
N ASP A 517 9.46 -5.78 -5.14
CA ASP A 517 8.85 -7.08 -5.43
C ASP A 517 7.89 -7.06 -6.63
N TYR A 518 7.26 -5.90 -6.90
CA TYR A 518 6.39 -5.73 -8.06
C TYR A 518 7.20 -5.48 -9.33
N MET A 519 8.38 -4.85 -9.25
CA MET A 519 9.17 -4.47 -10.41
C MET A 519 10.17 -5.53 -10.86
N ASP A 520 10.57 -6.43 -9.96
CA ASP A 520 11.48 -7.53 -10.26
C ASP A 520 10.79 -8.57 -11.16
N PRO A 521 11.22 -8.74 -12.42
CA PRO A 521 10.64 -9.72 -13.32
C PRO A 521 10.86 -11.16 -12.83
N HIS A 522 11.78 -11.42 -11.91
CA HIS A 522 12.08 -12.76 -11.42
C HIS A 522 11.20 -13.21 -10.26
N VAL A 523 10.43 -12.30 -9.67
CA VAL A 523 9.40 -12.65 -8.68
C VAL A 523 8.21 -13.23 -9.44
N VAL A 524 7.97 -14.53 -9.27
CA VAL A 524 6.85 -15.26 -9.91
C VAL A 524 5.71 -15.54 -8.94
N LEU A 525 5.97 -15.42 -7.63
CA LEU A 525 4.96 -15.34 -6.58
C LEU A 525 5.36 -14.27 -5.58
N PHE A 526 4.43 -13.38 -5.25
CA PHE A 526 4.49 -12.54 -4.07
C PHE A 526 3.08 -12.39 -3.50
N ALA A 527 2.79 -13.08 -2.40
CA ALA A 527 1.49 -13.06 -1.75
C ALA A 527 1.62 -12.44 -0.36
N GLU A 528 1.30 -11.15 -0.25
CA GLU A 528 1.19 -10.36 0.99
C GLU A 528 -0.05 -10.74 1.82
N MET A 529 -0.69 -11.85 1.45
CA MET A 529 -1.91 -12.38 2.05
C MET A 529 -3.15 -11.49 1.98
N ASN A 530 -3.16 -10.54 1.03
CA ASN A 530 -4.37 -9.83 0.62
C ASN A 530 -5.30 -10.74 -0.21
N ALA A 531 -6.61 -10.57 -0.04
CA ALA A 531 -7.57 -11.16 -0.97
C ALA A 531 -7.49 -10.47 -2.34
N ALA A 532 -7.81 -11.22 -3.40
CA ALA A 532 -7.88 -10.70 -4.76
C ALA A 532 -9.17 -9.88 -4.96
N VAL A 533 -9.10 -8.92 -5.90
CA VAL A 533 -10.23 -8.09 -6.33
C VAL A 533 -10.58 -8.44 -7.77
N ARG A 534 -11.76 -9.02 -7.96
CA ARG A 534 -12.29 -9.32 -9.29
C ARG A 534 -12.98 -8.09 -9.86
N VAL A 535 -12.59 -7.68 -11.06
CA VAL A 535 -13.32 -6.63 -11.79
C VAL A 535 -14.70 -7.14 -12.16
N GLN A 536 -15.74 -6.35 -11.87
CA GLN A 536 -17.11 -6.63 -12.26
C GLN A 536 -17.47 -5.79 -13.50
N PRO A 537 -17.97 -6.41 -14.59
CA PRO A 537 -18.40 -5.67 -15.77
C PRO A 537 -19.56 -4.71 -15.50
N ASP A 538 -20.46 -5.11 -14.59
CA ASP A 538 -21.72 -4.40 -14.32
C ASP A 538 -21.65 -3.43 -13.12
N ASP A 539 -20.53 -3.41 -12.38
CA ASP A 539 -20.30 -2.49 -11.26
C ASP A 539 -19.07 -1.63 -11.54
N ALA A 540 -19.31 -0.42 -12.07
CA ALA A 540 -18.25 0.55 -12.36
C ALA A 540 -17.57 1.12 -11.09
N ARG A 541 -18.10 0.84 -9.89
CA ARG A 541 -17.60 1.38 -8.61
C ARG A 541 -16.80 0.36 -7.81
N ASN A 542 -17.27 -0.88 -7.68
CA ASN A 542 -16.63 -1.87 -6.81
C ASN A 542 -16.16 -3.12 -7.55
N GLY A 543 -14.96 -3.59 -7.21
CA GLY A 543 -14.57 -4.97 -7.48
C GLY A 543 -15.10 -5.93 -6.42
N SER A 544 -15.32 -7.20 -6.82
CA SER A 544 -15.62 -8.28 -5.87
C SER A 544 -14.34 -8.60 -5.08
N TYR A 545 -14.33 -8.29 -3.79
CA TYR A 545 -13.24 -8.65 -2.90
C TYR A 545 -13.44 -10.09 -2.38
N LEU A 546 -12.50 -10.98 -2.69
CA LEU A 546 -12.60 -12.43 -2.52
C LEU A 546 -12.00 -12.88 -1.17
N ASP A 547 -12.56 -12.35 -0.08
CA ASP A 547 -12.14 -12.60 1.31
C ASP A 547 -12.98 -13.67 2.03
N GLY A 548 -13.92 -14.29 1.34
CA GLY A 548 -14.89 -15.26 1.90
C GLY A 548 -16.10 -14.64 2.57
N PHE A 549 -16.27 -13.31 2.57
CA PHE A 549 -17.44 -12.66 3.17
C PHE A 549 -18.49 -12.33 2.12
N GLY A 550 -19.71 -12.85 2.32
CA GLY A 550 -20.91 -12.46 1.58
C GLY A 550 -21.18 -10.97 1.76
N LYS A 551 -21.18 -10.21 0.64
CA LYS A 551 -21.33 -8.75 0.68
C LYS A 551 -22.79 -8.28 0.88
N ARG A 552 -23.76 -9.20 0.88
CA ARG A 552 -25.18 -8.89 1.09
C ARG A 552 -25.63 -9.12 2.54
N ASP A 553 -25.22 -10.23 3.13
CA ASP A 553 -25.66 -10.67 4.45
C ASP A 553 -24.53 -10.67 5.50
N GLY A 554 -23.28 -10.48 5.07
CA GLY A 554 -22.09 -10.56 5.94
C GLY A 554 -21.76 -11.99 6.37
N ALA A 555 -22.43 -13.00 5.80
CA ALA A 555 -22.16 -14.39 6.11
C ALA A 555 -20.75 -14.76 5.60
N PHE A 556 -19.93 -15.35 6.46
CA PHE A 556 -18.65 -15.89 6.03
C PHE A 556 -18.89 -17.26 5.38
N VAL A 557 -18.62 -17.34 4.09
CA VAL A 557 -18.74 -18.55 3.29
C VAL A 557 -17.36 -19.17 3.14
N HIS A 558 -17.20 -20.40 3.60
CA HIS A 558 -16.01 -21.23 3.36
C HIS A 558 -16.05 -21.87 1.97
N ASP A 559 -16.36 -21.08 0.95
CA ASP A 559 -16.27 -21.54 -0.43
C ASP A 559 -14.87 -21.21 -0.96
N PRO A 560 -14.08 -22.21 -1.41
CA PRO A 560 -12.79 -21.99 -2.06
C PRO A 560 -12.86 -21.10 -3.33
N GLN A 561 -14.05 -20.83 -3.88
CA GLN A 561 -14.27 -19.84 -4.95
C GLN A 561 -14.34 -18.39 -4.43
N ASP A 562 -14.71 -18.21 -3.16
CA ASP A 562 -14.93 -16.91 -2.53
C ASP A 562 -13.75 -16.45 -1.68
N ILE A 563 -12.79 -17.34 -1.36
CA ILE A 563 -11.53 -17.00 -0.69
C ILE A 563 -10.36 -17.21 -1.65
N VAL A 564 -9.90 -16.12 -2.26
CA VAL A 564 -8.79 -16.14 -3.22
C VAL A 564 -7.78 -15.08 -2.82
N LEU A 565 -6.53 -15.48 -2.60
CA LEU A 565 -5.43 -14.58 -2.28
C LEU A 565 -4.78 -14.08 -3.56
N GLN A 566 -4.47 -12.78 -3.61
CA GLN A 566 -3.76 -12.18 -4.72
C GLN A 566 -2.33 -12.73 -4.80
N ASN A 567 -1.90 -13.16 -6.00
CA ASN A 567 -0.47 -13.15 -6.33
C ASN A 567 -0.11 -11.76 -6.87
N ALA A 568 0.61 -10.95 -6.09
CA ALA A 568 1.03 -9.59 -6.45
C ALA A 568 2.24 -9.56 -7.40
N ALA A 569 2.85 -10.71 -7.73
CA ALA A 569 3.90 -10.77 -8.74
C ALA A 569 3.39 -10.23 -10.08
N THR A 570 4.19 -9.38 -10.71
CA THR A 570 3.79 -8.68 -11.95
C THR A 570 4.63 -9.06 -13.17
N SER A 571 5.50 -10.06 -13.04
CA SER A 571 6.34 -10.52 -14.15
C SER A 571 5.55 -10.75 -15.43
N ARG A 572 6.16 -10.33 -16.55
CA ARG A 572 5.76 -10.68 -17.92
C ARG A 572 6.84 -11.51 -18.63
N VAL A 573 7.97 -11.73 -17.97
CA VAL A 573 9.11 -12.50 -18.50
C VAL A 573 8.96 -13.97 -18.15
N TYR A 574 8.56 -14.22 -16.91
CA TYR A 574 8.28 -15.55 -16.40
C TYR A 574 6.78 -15.69 -16.17
N ALA A 575 6.24 -16.89 -16.42
CA ALA A 575 4.88 -17.21 -16.05
C ALA A 575 4.74 -17.15 -14.52
N ALA A 576 3.92 -16.23 -14.02
CA ALA A 576 3.64 -16.12 -12.60
C ALA A 576 2.81 -17.32 -12.10
N LEU A 577 2.98 -17.69 -10.84
CA LEU A 577 2.11 -18.68 -10.18
C LEU A 577 0.66 -18.19 -10.16
N GLY A 578 -0.28 -19.13 -10.04
CA GLY A 578 -1.70 -18.82 -9.86
C GLY A 578 -1.98 -18.00 -8.59
N ASN A 579 -3.22 -17.55 -8.44
CA ASN A 579 -3.69 -16.94 -7.20
C ASN A 579 -3.81 -17.99 -6.09
N GLY A 580 -3.68 -17.56 -4.83
CA GLY A 580 -3.73 -18.45 -3.68
C GLY A 580 -5.15 -18.92 -3.40
N ARG A 581 -5.33 -20.19 -3.05
CA ARG A 581 -6.62 -20.76 -2.62
C ARG A 581 -6.47 -21.46 -1.28
N LEU A 582 -7.50 -21.37 -0.45
CA LEU A 582 -7.55 -22.09 0.83
C LEU A 582 -8.31 -23.40 0.66
N ASP A 583 -7.73 -24.47 1.17
CA ASP A 583 -8.42 -25.75 1.39
C ASP A 583 -8.52 -25.97 2.91
N GLY A 584 -9.70 -25.74 3.47
CA GLY A 584 -9.97 -25.84 4.91
C GLY A 584 -10.26 -24.49 5.59
N PRO A 585 -10.54 -24.51 6.91
CA PRO A 585 -10.98 -23.35 7.68
C PRO A 585 -9.85 -22.36 8.00
N GLY A 586 -9.42 -21.57 7.02
CA GLY A 586 -8.47 -20.46 7.19
C GLY A 586 -9.14 -19.09 7.28
N ARG A 587 -8.34 -18.05 7.54
CA ARG A 587 -8.82 -16.67 7.60
C ARG A 587 -7.80 -15.66 7.07
N ILE A 588 -8.18 -14.93 6.03
CA ILE A 588 -7.51 -13.68 5.64
C ILE A 588 -7.90 -12.60 6.64
N GLU A 589 -6.93 -11.85 7.17
CA GLU A 589 -7.24 -10.88 8.20
C GLU A 589 -8.00 -9.65 7.63
N PRO A 590 -9.12 -9.25 8.26
CA PRO A 590 -9.89 -8.09 7.82
C PRO A 590 -9.28 -6.75 8.27
N VAL A 591 -8.16 -6.79 9.02
CA VAL A 591 -7.43 -5.63 9.55
C VAL A 591 -5.92 -5.83 9.41
N ALA A 592 -5.15 -4.76 9.29
CA ALA A 592 -3.69 -4.80 9.17
C ALA A 592 -2.95 -5.09 10.50
N LEU A 593 -3.32 -6.18 11.18
CA LEU A 593 -2.68 -6.66 12.41
C LEU A 593 -2.05 -8.05 12.27
N GLY A 594 -2.62 -8.92 11.45
CA GLY A 594 -2.26 -10.35 11.41
C GLY A 594 -1.02 -10.70 10.59
N GLY A 595 -0.43 -9.76 9.85
CA GLY A 595 0.76 -9.97 9.02
C GLY A 595 2.04 -9.45 9.66
N VAL A 596 3.18 -9.55 8.97
CA VAL A 596 4.46 -8.93 9.41
C VAL A 596 4.43 -7.41 9.24
N ARG A 597 3.62 -6.88 8.31
CA ARG A 597 3.37 -5.44 8.16
C ARG A 597 1.88 -5.09 8.03
N GLY A 598 1.09 -5.95 7.42
CA GLY A 598 -0.33 -5.73 7.20
C GLY A 598 -1.21 -6.87 7.70
N ARG A 599 -2.00 -7.46 6.81
CA ARG A 599 -3.14 -8.33 7.18
C ARG A 599 -2.73 -9.73 7.56
N GLY A 600 -1.96 -10.42 6.72
CA GLY A 600 -1.58 -11.81 6.98
C GLY A 600 -2.74 -12.82 6.86
N LEU A 601 -2.37 -14.09 6.95
CA LEU A 601 -3.27 -15.24 6.83
C LEU A 601 -3.13 -16.13 8.06
N PHE A 602 -4.24 -16.46 8.72
CA PHE A 602 -4.26 -17.46 9.79
C PHE A 602 -4.63 -18.85 9.26
N LEU A 603 -3.82 -19.86 9.62
CA LEU A 603 -4.05 -21.27 9.34
C LEU A 603 -4.21 -22.05 10.65
N ASP A 604 -5.17 -22.98 10.71
CA ASP A 604 -5.53 -23.73 11.93
C ASP A 604 -4.79 -25.08 12.09
N ALA A 605 -3.65 -25.25 11.41
CA ALA A 605 -2.92 -26.51 11.20
C ALA A 605 -3.61 -27.57 10.32
N GLN A 606 -4.92 -27.53 10.13
CA GLN A 606 -5.63 -28.44 9.21
C GLN A 606 -5.94 -27.81 7.86
N THR A 607 -5.74 -26.49 7.75
CA THR A 607 -5.89 -25.71 6.53
C THR A 607 -4.61 -25.69 5.70
N GLN A 608 -4.79 -25.62 4.39
CA GLN A 608 -3.72 -25.48 3.42
C GLN A 608 -3.96 -24.25 2.55
N LEU A 609 -2.90 -23.47 2.32
CA LEU A 609 -2.86 -22.47 1.25
C LEU A 609 -2.15 -23.09 0.04
N ARG A 610 -2.74 -23.02 -1.15
CA ARG A 610 -2.15 -23.54 -2.39
C ARG A 610 -2.03 -22.49 -3.49
N PHE A 611 -0.97 -22.61 -4.28
CA PHE A 611 -0.74 -21.87 -5.51
C PHE A 611 -0.40 -22.84 -6.63
N ASP A 612 -1.03 -22.68 -7.79
CA ASP A 612 -0.73 -23.49 -8.96
C ASP A 612 0.59 -23.02 -9.59
N VAL A 613 1.51 -23.95 -9.82
CA VAL A 613 2.75 -23.71 -10.57
C VAL A 613 2.49 -24.06 -12.03
N PRO A 614 2.41 -23.07 -12.94
CA PRO A 614 1.95 -23.31 -14.30
C PRO A 614 3.01 -24.07 -15.11
N ALA A 615 2.55 -24.95 -16.01
CA ALA A 615 3.43 -25.70 -16.91
C ALA A 615 4.30 -24.81 -17.81
N ALA A 616 3.83 -23.60 -18.12
CA ALA A 616 4.59 -22.64 -18.90
C ALA A 616 5.85 -22.12 -18.19
N LEU A 617 5.91 -22.18 -16.85
CA LEU A 617 7.07 -21.72 -16.09
C LEU A 617 8.26 -22.68 -16.17
N GLU A 618 7.99 -24.00 -16.14
CA GLU A 618 9.04 -25.04 -16.09
C GLU A 618 10.14 -24.88 -17.16
N PRO A 619 9.84 -24.76 -18.47
CA PRO A 619 10.90 -24.56 -19.47
C PRO A 619 11.65 -23.23 -19.31
N GLN A 620 11.05 -22.20 -18.72
CA GLN A 620 11.68 -20.88 -18.53
C GLN A 620 12.69 -20.86 -17.37
N VAL A 621 12.54 -21.79 -16.42
CA VAL A 621 13.34 -21.87 -15.18
C VAL A 621 14.21 -23.12 -15.10
N ALA A 622 14.17 -23.98 -16.13
CA ALA A 622 15.00 -25.17 -16.21
C ALA A 622 16.49 -24.85 -15.98
N GLY A 623 17.11 -25.55 -15.03
CA GLY A 623 18.53 -25.36 -14.70
C GLY A 623 18.86 -24.07 -13.93
N LYS A 624 17.87 -23.34 -13.41
CA LYS A 624 18.08 -22.14 -12.59
C LYS A 624 17.85 -22.42 -11.10
N ALA A 625 18.54 -21.66 -10.24
CA ALA A 625 18.23 -21.67 -8.81
C ALA A 625 16.87 -20.99 -8.56
N TYR A 626 16.25 -21.24 -7.42
CA TYR A 626 15.05 -20.53 -6.99
C TYR A 626 14.98 -20.40 -5.47
N LEU A 627 14.37 -19.33 -5.00
CA LEU A 627 14.02 -19.11 -3.61
C LEU A 627 12.53 -19.36 -3.42
N VAL A 628 12.16 -20.12 -2.40
CA VAL A 628 10.82 -20.12 -1.81
C VAL A 628 10.91 -19.64 -0.37
N SER A 629 10.07 -18.70 0.04
CA SER A 629 10.05 -18.21 1.42
C SER A 629 8.66 -17.77 1.88
N ALA A 630 8.46 -17.70 3.19
CA ALA A 630 7.33 -17.02 3.82
C ALA A 630 7.70 -16.59 5.24
N PHE A 631 6.95 -15.64 5.79
CA PHE A 631 6.94 -15.36 7.23
C PHE A 631 5.99 -16.31 7.94
N VAL A 632 6.40 -16.80 9.11
CA VAL A 632 5.62 -17.71 9.95
C VAL A 632 5.68 -17.24 11.40
N ASP A 633 4.53 -17.21 12.07
CA ASP A 633 4.40 -17.01 13.51
C ASP A 633 3.50 -18.12 14.08
N ALA A 634 4.10 -19.06 14.81
CA ALA A 634 3.38 -20.16 15.42
C ALA A 634 2.59 -19.68 16.63
N ARG A 635 1.39 -20.22 16.84
CA ARG A 635 0.56 -19.84 18.00
C ARG A 635 0.46 -20.90 19.08
N ASP A 636 0.93 -22.09 18.76
CA ASP A 636 1.06 -23.18 19.70
C ASP A 636 2.52 -23.63 19.77
N ALA A 637 2.90 -24.24 20.89
CA ALA A 637 4.16 -24.94 20.99
C ALA A 637 4.28 -25.96 19.84
N LEU A 638 5.37 -25.88 19.10
CA LEU A 638 5.65 -26.82 18.02
C LEU A 638 6.19 -28.09 18.66
N ALA A 639 5.32 -29.08 18.85
CA ALA A 639 5.69 -30.43 19.27
C ALA A 639 5.51 -31.41 18.12
N GLY A 640 6.48 -32.29 17.92
CA GLY A 640 6.53 -33.22 16.80
C GLY A 640 6.78 -32.53 15.46
N ALA A 641 6.47 -33.22 14.37
CA ALA A 641 6.60 -32.68 13.02
C ALA A 641 5.38 -31.86 12.61
N ARG A 642 5.63 -30.64 12.13
CA ARG A 642 4.62 -29.76 11.52
C ARG A 642 5.01 -29.44 10.09
N HIS A 643 4.08 -29.56 9.15
CA HIS A 643 4.32 -29.11 7.79
C HIS A 643 4.40 -27.59 7.74
N VAL A 644 5.34 -27.09 6.95
CA VAL A 644 5.48 -25.66 6.69
C VAL A 644 5.21 -25.37 5.22
N LEU A 645 5.85 -26.15 4.33
CA LEU A 645 5.84 -25.97 2.89
C LEU A 645 5.89 -27.32 2.17
N THR A 646 5.19 -27.44 1.05
CA THR A 646 5.40 -28.51 0.07
C THR A 646 5.47 -27.94 -1.35
N LEU A 647 6.50 -28.32 -2.11
CA LEU A 647 6.52 -28.18 -3.56
C LEU A 647 6.17 -29.54 -4.15
N ASP A 648 4.96 -29.67 -4.68
CA ASP A 648 4.45 -30.91 -5.22
C ASP A 648 4.51 -30.85 -6.73
N ASP A 649 5.26 -31.77 -7.33
CA ASP A 649 5.37 -31.93 -8.76
C ASP A 649 5.03 -33.37 -9.16
N ALA A 650 4.99 -33.65 -10.46
CA ALA A 650 4.65 -34.98 -10.97
C ALA A 650 5.74 -36.04 -10.73
N VAL A 651 6.91 -35.68 -10.20
CA VAL A 651 8.09 -36.56 -10.11
C VAL A 651 8.34 -36.97 -8.67
N ALA A 652 8.65 -36.01 -7.79
CA ALA A 652 8.94 -36.27 -6.39
C ALA A 652 8.76 -34.98 -5.57
N PRO A 653 7.74 -34.89 -4.70
CA PRO A 653 7.47 -33.68 -3.94
C PRO A 653 8.62 -33.38 -2.96
N LEU A 654 9.01 -32.12 -2.85
CA LEU A 654 9.86 -31.61 -1.78
C LEU A 654 8.99 -31.13 -0.61
N VAL A 655 9.03 -31.88 0.48
CA VAL A 655 8.25 -31.65 1.70
C VAL A 655 9.16 -31.06 2.77
N VAL A 656 8.72 -29.96 3.39
CA VAL A 656 9.45 -29.25 4.43
C VAL A 656 8.67 -29.31 5.73
N THR A 657 9.27 -29.94 6.74
CA THR A 657 8.68 -30.11 8.07
C THR A 657 9.56 -29.48 9.14
N LEU A 658 8.93 -28.77 10.07
CA LEU A 658 9.56 -28.23 11.27
C LEU A 658 9.28 -29.17 12.44
N ARG A 659 10.34 -29.72 13.04
CA ARG A 659 10.28 -30.66 14.15
C ARG A 659 10.67 -29.97 15.44
N ASP A 660 9.76 -30.01 16.40
CA ASP A 660 9.94 -29.45 17.75
C ASP A 660 10.37 -27.97 17.77
N GLY A 661 10.09 -27.24 16.68
CA GLY A 661 10.54 -25.86 16.49
C GLY A 661 12.05 -25.67 16.37
N GLN A 662 12.84 -26.74 16.24
CA GLN A 662 14.31 -26.67 16.26
C GLN A 662 14.95 -27.30 15.03
N VAL A 663 14.32 -28.27 14.37
CA VAL A 663 14.93 -28.97 13.22
C VAL A 663 14.04 -28.86 11.99
N LEU A 664 14.59 -28.32 10.90
CA LEU A 664 13.96 -28.37 9.60
C LEU A 664 14.35 -29.67 8.89
N SER A 665 13.37 -30.47 8.48
CA SER A 665 13.57 -31.67 7.66
C SER A 665 13.03 -31.44 6.25
N LEU A 666 13.88 -31.66 5.25
CA LEU A 666 13.57 -31.60 3.83
C LEU A 666 13.54 -33.03 3.29
N THR A 667 12.38 -33.50 2.84
CA THR A 667 12.18 -34.85 2.31
C THR A 667 11.77 -34.76 0.85
N GLN A 668 12.44 -35.50 -0.03
CA GLN A 668 12.10 -35.58 -1.45
C GLN A 668 11.65 -37.00 -1.81
N GLY A 669 10.37 -37.17 -2.13
CA GLY A 669 9.81 -38.50 -2.41
C GLY A 669 10.10 -39.51 -1.29
N ALA A 670 10.72 -40.64 -1.64
CA ALA A 670 11.11 -41.69 -0.69
C ALA A 670 12.54 -41.57 -0.15
N GLU A 671 13.25 -40.48 -0.45
CA GLU A 671 14.63 -40.27 -0.01
C GLU A 671 14.73 -39.99 1.50
N ALA A 672 15.90 -40.25 2.07
CA ALA A 672 16.18 -39.92 3.46
C ALA A 672 16.13 -38.39 3.67
N PRO A 673 15.52 -37.90 4.77
CA PRO A 673 15.36 -36.47 4.98
C PRO A 673 16.70 -35.79 5.26
N VAL A 674 16.94 -34.67 4.59
CA VAL A 674 18.00 -33.73 4.93
C VAL A 674 17.56 -32.91 6.13
N ARG A 675 18.39 -32.84 7.18
CA ARG A 675 18.08 -32.11 8.42
C ARG A 675 19.00 -30.91 8.60
N VAL A 676 18.42 -29.80 9.03
CA VAL A 676 19.10 -28.55 9.39
C VAL A 676 18.66 -28.12 10.79
N ASP A 677 19.62 -27.84 11.66
CA ASP A 677 19.37 -27.35 13.01
C ASP A 677 19.19 -25.83 13.00
N LEU A 678 18.04 -25.38 13.51
CA LEU A 678 17.65 -23.99 13.60
C LEU A 678 17.83 -23.40 15.01
N GLY A 679 18.22 -24.20 16.02
CA GLY A 679 18.30 -23.75 17.41
C GLY A 679 19.32 -22.63 17.66
N CYS A 680 20.30 -22.47 16.77
CA CYS A 680 21.22 -21.34 16.79
C CYS A 680 20.58 -20.01 16.34
N ALA A 681 19.58 -20.08 15.46
CA ALA A 681 18.93 -18.92 14.85
C ALA A 681 17.58 -18.59 15.50
N VAL A 682 16.81 -19.60 15.94
CA VAL A 682 15.46 -19.44 16.46
C VAL A 682 15.35 -19.96 17.90
N GLY A 683 15.15 -19.03 18.84
CA GLY A 683 14.87 -19.37 20.23
C GLY A 683 13.43 -19.81 20.47
N SER A 684 12.46 -19.26 19.73
CA SER A 684 11.05 -19.65 19.79
C SER A 684 10.31 -19.15 18.55
N TRP A 685 9.50 -20.03 17.95
CA TRP A 685 8.54 -19.67 16.90
C TRP A 685 7.22 -19.15 17.45
N VAL A 686 6.97 -19.38 18.73
CA VAL A 686 5.66 -19.11 19.35
C VAL A 686 5.52 -17.62 19.60
N GLY A 687 4.56 -16.99 18.94
CA GLY A 687 4.25 -15.58 19.10
C GLY A 687 5.32 -14.66 18.53
N ARG A 688 6.13 -15.13 17.58
CA ARG A 688 7.18 -14.34 16.96
C ARG A 688 7.19 -14.59 15.46
N TRP A 689 7.29 -13.51 14.70
CA TRP A 689 7.55 -13.61 13.28
C TRP A 689 8.97 -14.10 13.03
N HIS A 690 9.09 -15.08 12.15
CA HIS A 690 10.35 -15.46 11.52
C HIS A 690 10.16 -15.58 10.03
N HIS A 691 11.12 -15.06 9.26
CA HIS A 691 11.21 -15.35 7.83
C HIS A 691 11.92 -16.69 7.65
N LEU A 692 11.28 -17.64 6.96
CA LEU A 692 11.90 -18.90 6.57
C LEU A 692 12.05 -18.94 5.05
N GLY A 693 13.27 -19.15 4.57
CA GLY A 693 13.58 -19.25 3.14
C GLY A 693 14.37 -20.50 2.79
N LEU A 694 14.12 -21.04 1.60
CA LEU A 694 14.86 -22.13 0.98
C LEU A 694 15.36 -21.68 -0.38
N LEU A 695 16.67 -21.48 -0.50
CA LEU A 695 17.33 -21.27 -1.78
C LEU A 695 17.80 -22.62 -2.32
N VAL A 696 17.14 -23.10 -3.37
CA VAL A 696 17.43 -24.38 -4.04
C VAL A 696 18.23 -24.10 -5.30
N GLU A 697 19.39 -24.74 -5.45
CA GLU A 697 20.28 -24.59 -6.58
C GLU A 697 20.19 -25.77 -7.54
N PRO A 698 20.53 -25.60 -8.84
CA PRO A 698 20.52 -26.68 -9.83
C PRO A 698 21.40 -27.88 -9.47
N SER A 699 22.41 -27.64 -8.63
CA SER A 699 23.33 -28.65 -8.12
C SER A 699 22.70 -29.58 -7.07
N GLY A 700 21.45 -29.34 -6.66
CA GLY A 700 20.78 -29.99 -5.53
C GLY A 700 21.17 -29.41 -4.17
N ALA A 701 22.01 -28.37 -4.13
CA ALA A 701 22.29 -27.66 -2.90
C ALA A 701 21.09 -26.83 -2.45
N VAL A 702 20.80 -26.84 -1.15
CA VAL A 702 19.73 -26.08 -0.52
C VAL A 702 20.33 -25.28 0.63
N THR A 703 20.21 -23.95 0.56
CA THR A 703 20.56 -23.05 1.66
C THR A 703 19.29 -22.68 2.43
N VAL A 704 19.27 -22.97 3.72
CA VAL A 704 18.18 -22.57 4.63
C VAL A 704 18.47 -21.20 5.20
N LEU A 705 17.48 -20.30 5.10
CA LEU A 705 17.52 -18.93 5.58
C LEU A 705 16.53 -18.75 6.73
N VAL A 706 16.98 -18.09 7.79
CA VAL A 706 16.12 -17.61 8.89
C VAL A 706 16.36 -16.13 9.06
N ASP A 707 15.32 -15.32 8.97
CA ASP A 707 15.38 -13.86 9.12
C ASP A 707 16.42 -13.23 8.17
N GLY A 708 16.52 -13.78 6.96
CA GLY A 708 17.48 -13.37 5.92
C GLY A 708 18.92 -13.88 6.14
N ASN A 709 19.23 -14.47 7.31
CA ASN A 709 20.54 -15.05 7.60
C ASN A 709 20.60 -16.51 7.11
N PRO A 710 21.62 -16.89 6.32
CA PRO A 710 21.77 -18.28 5.91
C PRO A 710 22.31 -19.09 7.10
N VAL A 711 21.55 -20.09 7.52
CA VAL A 711 21.84 -20.92 8.71
C VAL A 711 22.77 -22.07 8.32
N GLU A 712 22.42 -22.76 7.25
CA GLU A 712 23.17 -23.92 6.79
C GLU A 712 22.88 -24.23 5.31
N ARG A 713 23.84 -24.86 4.63
CA ARG A 713 23.68 -25.43 3.29
C ARG A 713 23.83 -26.94 3.34
N ARG A 714 22.90 -27.63 2.69
CA ARG A 714 22.87 -29.08 2.55
C ARG A 714 22.64 -29.46 1.11
N ARG A 715 22.82 -30.74 0.78
CA ARG A 715 22.56 -31.26 -0.55
C ARG A 715 21.46 -32.31 -0.49
N LEU A 716 20.46 -32.19 -1.35
CA LEU A 716 19.48 -33.26 -1.61
C LEU A 716 20.18 -34.40 -2.36
N ALA A 717 19.67 -35.63 -2.28
CA ALA A 717 20.28 -36.74 -3.02
C ALA A 717 20.01 -36.56 -4.53
N THR A 718 18.81 -36.08 -4.88
CA THR A 718 18.45 -35.68 -6.25
C THR A 718 18.21 -34.17 -6.33
N PRO A 719 18.71 -33.45 -7.36
CA PRO A 719 18.33 -32.05 -7.56
C PRO A 719 16.82 -31.90 -7.75
N HIS A 720 16.23 -30.90 -7.10
CA HIS A 720 14.80 -30.60 -7.20
C HIS A 720 14.59 -29.31 -8.01
N PRO A 721 14.36 -29.38 -9.34
CA PRO A 721 14.04 -28.20 -10.14
C PRO A 721 12.62 -27.67 -9.85
N LEU A 722 12.35 -26.40 -10.17
CA LEU A 722 10.99 -25.86 -10.10
C LEU A 722 10.18 -26.34 -11.31
N ARG A 723 9.16 -27.18 -11.07
CA ARG A 723 8.33 -27.80 -12.10
C ARG A 723 6.86 -27.42 -11.98
N ALA A 724 6.09 -27.75 -13.02
CA ALA A 724 4.64 -27.67 -12.97
C ALA A 724 4.06 -28.50 -11.82
N GLY A 725 3.02 -27.99 -11.16
CA GLY A 725 2.43 -28.65 -9.99
C GLY A 725 1.78 -27.68 -9.03
N THR A 726 1.97 -27.88 -7.73
CA THR A 726 1.33 -27.05 -6.70
C THR A 726 2.29 -26.75 -5.55
N LEU A 727 2.40 -25.45 -5.24
CA LEU A 727 3.06 -24.97 -4.04
C LEU A 727 2.06 -24.88 -2.90
N ARG A 728 2.39 -25.44 -1.73
CA ARG A 728 1.51 -25.48 -0.55
C ARG A 728 2.19 -24.91 0.69
N PHE A 729 1.41 -24.22 1.52
CA PHE A 729 1.77 -23.82 2.88
C PHE A 729 0.72 -24.35 3.85
N GLY A 730 1.13 -24.70 5.07
CA GLY A 730 0.25 -25.26 6.09
C GLY A 730 0.20 -26.79 6.04
N ARG A 731 -1.01 -27.38 6.01
CA ARG A 731 -1.19 -28.85 6.04
C ARG A 731 -0.52 -29.54 4.83
N GLY A 732 0.07 -30.71 5.10
CA GLY A 732 0.66 -31.58 4.07
C GLY A 732 -0.37 -32.32 3.22
N SER A 733 0.01 -32.70 1.99
CA SER A 733 -0.81 -33.53 1.10
C SER A 733 -1.07 -34.94 1.65
N ASP A 734 -0.20 -35.42 2.53
CA ASP A 734 -0.32 -36.66 3.29
C ASP A 734 -1.26 -36.55 4.50
N GLY A 735 -1.83 -35.37 4.73
CA GLY A 735 -2.71 -35.08 5.85
C GLY A 735 -1.99 -34.65 7.12
N THR A 736 -0.65 -34.62 7.15
CA THR A 736 0.12 -34.19 8.32
C THR A 736 -0.18 -32.72 8.64
N ALA A 737 -0.42 -32.45 9.93
CA ALA A 737 -0.79 -31.13 10.40
C ALA A 737 0.29 -30.07 10.11
N GLY A 738 -0.13 -28.90 9.66
CA GLY A 738 0.72 -27.74 9.48
C GLY A 738 1.04 -27.00 10.77
N VAL A 739 1.75 -25.89 10.68
CA VAL A 739 1.87 -24.93 11.80
C VAL A 739 0.53 -24.21 11.96
N ARG A 740 -0.06 -24.28 13.15
CA ARG A 740 -1.18 -23.42 13.52
C ARG A 740 -0.63 -22.05 13.86
N GLY A 741 -1.02 -21.03 13.10
CA GLY A 741 -0.45 -19.70 13.26
C GLY A 741 -0.68 -18.78 12.09
N TRP A 742 0.08 -17.69 12.07
CA TRP A 742 0.01 -16.67 11.03
C TRP A 742 1.10 -16.89 9.99
N TYR A 743 0.73 -16.63 8.74
CA TYR A 743 1.59 -16.68 7.57
C TYR A 743 1.51 -15.34 6.84
N ASP A 744 2.63 -14.88 6.28
CA ASP A 744 2.68 -13.67 5.48
C ASP A 744 3.78 -13.71 4.41
N GLU A 745 3.66 -12.85 3.39
CA GLU A 745 4.60 -12.69 2.26
C GLU A 745 5.18 -13.99 1.70
N ALA A 746 4.31 -14.91 1.26
CA ALA A 746 4.78 -16.08 0.52
C ALA A 746 5.41 -15.61 -0.81
N ARG A 747 6.64 -16.00 -1.06
CA ARG A 747 7.46 -15.52 -2.18
C ARG A 747 8.11 -16.68 -2.92
N VAL A 748 8.07 -16.62 -4.26
CA VAL A 748 8.91 -17.44 -5.13
C VAL A 748 9.69 -16.54 -6.08
N VAL A 749 11.01 -16.65 -6.04
CA VAL A 749 11.92 -15.89 -6.90
C VAL A 749 12.77 -16.87 -7.69
N VAL A 750 12.84 -16.68 -9.00
CA VAL A 750 13.69 -17.50 -9.87
C VAL A 750 15.03 -16.82 -10.04
N ASP A 751 16.11 -17.58 -10.14
CA ASP A 751 17.41 -16.97 -10.38
C ASP A 751 17.47 -16.43 -11.81
N GLY A 752 17.99 -15.22 -11.95
CA GLY A 752 18.14 -14.52 -13.21
C GLY A 752 19.59 -14.56 -13.65
N LYS A 753 20.16 -13.37 -13.84
CA LYS A 753 21.59 -13.15 -14.10
C LYS A 753 22.42 -13.35 -12.81
N ALA A 754 22.31 -14.54 -12.21
CA ALA A 754 22.93 -14.93 -10.94
C ALA A 754 22.54 -14.03 -9.73
N GLN A 755 21.33 -13.49 -9.72
CA GLN A 755 20.87 -12.60 -8.65
C GLN A 755 20.74 -13.30 -7.29
N LEU A 756 20.46 -14.61 -7.29
CA LEU A 756 20.36 -15.43 -6.07
C LEU A 756 21.68 -16.16 -5.75
N THR A 757 22.62 -16.17 -6.69
CA THR A 757 23.84 -17.02 -6.63
C THR A 757 25.15 -16.24 -6.77
N ALA A 758 25.11 -14.90 -6.86
CA ALA A 758 26.28 -14.00 -6.80
C ALA A 758 26.33 -13.20 -5.48
N SER A 759 27.38 -12.39 -5.27
CA SER A 759 27.57 -11.59 -4.04
C SER A 759 26.38 -10.67 -3.73
N GLY A 760 25.73 -10.10 -4.74
CA GLY A 760 24.50 -9.31 -4.61
C GLY A 760 23.36 -10.02 -3.87
N SER A 761 23.32 -11.36 -3.89
CA SER A 761 22.31 -12.15 -3.19
C SER A 761 22.36 -11.99 -1.67
N ILE A 762 23.52 -11.63 -1.09
CA ILE A 762 23.66 -11.43 0.35
C ILE A 762 22.69 -10.34 0.81
N GLU A 763 22.68 -9.20 0.11
CA GLU A 763 21.80 -8.08 0.40
C GLU A 763 20.36 -8.37 -0.03
N LEU A 764 20.15 -8.98 -1.20
CA LEU A 764 18.81 -9.28 -1.71
C LEU A 764 18.02 -10.22 -0.78
N LEU A 765 18.65 -11.30 -0.29
CA LEU A 765 18.01 -12.26 0.63
C LEU A 765 17.68 -11.61 1.98
N CYS A 766 18.52 -10.70 2.47
CA CYS A 766 18.23 -9.93 3.67
C CYS A 766 17.03 -8.98 3.46
N ASN A 767 16.95 -8.32 2.30
CA ASN A 767 15.80 -7.48 1.94
C ASN A 767 14.49 -8.25 1.88
N TYR A 768 14.47 -9.47 1.32
CA TYR A 768 13.28 -10.32 1.30
C TYR A 768 12.78 -10.69 2.70
N ALA A 769 13.67 -10.71 3.70
CA ALA A 769 13.34 -10.85 5.11
C ALA A 769 13.06 -9.52 5.82
N ARG A 770 12.90 -8.42 5.07
CA ARG A 770 12.72 -7.04 5.58
C ARG A 770 13.88 -6.54 6.46
N GLY A 771 15.07 -7.12 6.30
CA GLY A 771 16.25 -6.76 7.08
C GLY A 771 17.23 -5.83 6.37
N LEU A 772 18.24 -5.40 7.12
CA LEU A 772 19.39 -4.62 6.66
C LEU A 772 20.68 -5.42 6.85
N SER A 773 21.50 -5.59 5.80
CA SER A 773 22.76 -6.33 5.93
C SER A 773 23.85 -5.47 6.58
N LEU A 774 24.48 -6.03 7.60
CA LEU A 774 25.50 -5.38 8.42
C LEU A 774 26.80 -6.18 8.45
N GLY A 775 27.90 -5.45 8.38
CA GLY A 775 29.23 -5.89 8.80
C GLY A 775 29.38 -5.54 10.27
N VAL A 776 29.53 -6.55 11.12
CA VAL A 776 29.50 -6.39 12.59
C VAL A 776 30.91 -6.27 13.12
N HIS A 777 31.22 -5.17 13.83
CA HIS A 777 32.56 -4.92 14.37
C HIS A 777 32.79 -5.72 15.65
N ALA A 778 34.06 -5.79 16.08
CA ALA A 778 34.47 -6.61 17.20
C ALA A 778 33.85 -6.19 18.55
N ASP A 779 33.55 -4.90 18.70
CA ASP A 779 33.00 -4.23 19.87
C ASP A 779 31.47 -4.04 19.80
N SER A 780 30.83 -4.48 18.73
CA SER A 780 29.37 -4.37 18.56
C SER A 780 28.61 -5.27 19.52
N THR A 781 27.50 -4.74 20.05
CA THR A 781 26.48 -5.49 20.81
C THR A 781 25.79 -6.58 19.99
N LEU A 782 25.87 -6.51 18.65
CA LEU A 782 25.30 -7.50 17.74
C LEU A 782 26.22 -8.70 17.50
N ARG A 783 27.48 -8.64 17.94
CA ARG A 783 28.49 -9.67 17.69
C ARG A 783 28.03 -11.06 18.10
N ALA A 784 27.51 -11.22 19.32
CA ALA A 784 27.03 -12.50 19.83
C ALA A 784 25.85 -13.07 19.02
N ARG A 785 25.08 -12.22 18.33
CA ARG A 785 24.02 -12.67 17.42
C ARG A 785 24.61 -13.16 16.10
N ALA A 786 25.52 -12.37 15.52
CA ALA A 786 26.20 -12.73 14.28
C ALA A 786 27.02 -14.03 14.40
N GLU A 787 27.67 -14.27 15.55
CA GLU A 787 28.44 -15.48 15.81
C GLU A 787 27.57 -16.75 15.89
N ARG A 788 26.27 -16.64 16.16
CA ARG A 788 25.34 -17.78 16.17
C ARG A 788 24.97 -18.29 14.78
N VAL A 789 25.21 -17.52 13.72
CA VAL A 789 24.94 -17.90 12.33
C VAL A 789 26.23 -17.92 11.49
N PRO A 790 27.21 -18.76 11.85
CA PRO A 790 28.54 -18.72 11.24
C PRO A 790 28.53 -18.96 9.72
N PHE A 791 27.50 -19.64 9.22
CA PHE A 791 27.36 -19.94 7.80
C PHE A 791 27.14 -18.69 6.92
N ALA A 792 26.65 -17.57 7.48
CA ALA A 792 26.58 -16.29 6.76
C ALA A 792 27.92 -15.86 6.20
N ARG A 793 28.98 -16.00 6.99
CA ARG A 793 30.35 -15.70 6.56
C ARG A 793 30.85 -16.69 5.51
N THR A 794 30.59 -17.99 5.72
CA THR A 794 30.99 -19.05 4.77
C THR A 794 30.37 -18.82 3.40
N ARG A 795 29.05 -18.60 3.34
CA ARG A 795 28.34 -18.31 2.10
C ARG A 795 28.89 -17.05 1.43
N ALA A 796 29.10 -15.97 2.18
CA ALA A 796 29.67 -14.75 1.61
C ALA A 796 31.04 -14.99 0.96
N ALA A 797 31.91 -15.76 1.62
CA ALA A 797 33.22 -16.11 1.08
C ALA A 797 33.11 -16.99 -0.18
N GLU A 798 32.17 -17.94 -0.22
CA GLU A 798 31.86 -18.76 -1.42
C GLU A 798 31.41 -17.89 -2.60
N LEU A 799 30.69 -16.81 -2.31
CA LEU A 799 30.22 -15.83 -3.29
C LEU A 799 31.29 -14.77 -3.65
N GLY A 800 32.51 -14.91 -3.14
CA GLY A 800 33.62 -14.01 -3.40
C GLY A 800 33.60 -12.71 -2.59
N TYR A 801 32.66 -12.53 -1.67
CA TYR A 801 32.58 -11.36 -0.80
C TYR A 801 33.32 -11.59 0.52
N ARG A 802 34.17 -10.63 0.91
CA ARG A 802 34.92 -10.65 2.17
C ARG A 802 34.65 -9.37 2.95
N ALA A 803 33.81 -9.46 3.98
CA ALA A 803 33.57 -8.34 4.88
C ALA A 803 34.87 -7.92 5.58
N SER A 804 35.17 -6.62 5.54
CA SER A 804 36.36 -6.03 6.19
C SER A 804 36.40 -6.27 7.71
N GLN A 805 35.24 -6.47 8.35
CA GLN A 805 35.06 -6.57 9.81
C GLN A 805 34.78 -8.01 10.29
N GLY A 806 34.82 -9.00 9.39
CA GLY A 806 34.84 -10.44 9.72
C GLY A 806 33.50 -11.13 9.98
N LEU A 807 32.49 -10.44 10.54
CA LEU A 807 31.15 -11.00 10.80
C LEU A 807 30.07 -10.33 9.96
N LEU A 808 29.06 -11.13 9.57
CA LEU A 808 27.91 -10.71 8.78
C LEU A 808 26.62 -11.00 9.53
N TRP A 809 25.67 -10.08 9.44
CA TRP A 809 24.36 -10.22 10.05
C TRP A 809 23.29 -9.48 9.25
N CYS A 810 22.20 -10.17 8.94
CA CYS A 810 20.96 -9.53 8.50
C CYS A 810 20.18 -9.09 9.74
N ALA A 811 20.12 -7.78 9.99
CA ALA A 811 19.40 -7.22 11.12
C ALA A 811 17.92 -7.03 10.79
N THR A 812 17.05 -7.54 11.65
CA THR A 812 15.60 -7.45 11.55
C THR A 812 14.98 -6.97 12.87
N ASP A 813 13.81 -6.35 12.78
CA ASP A 813 12.95 -6.03 13.93
C ASP A 813 11.48 -6.10 13.45
N PHE A 814 10.83 -7.23 13.72
CA PHE A 814 9.43 -7.45 13.34
C PHE A 814 8.44 -6.97 14.39
N ASP A 815 8.91 -6.65 15.60
CA ASP A 815 8.07 -6.19 16.71
C ASP A 815 7.72 -4.71 16.55
N ARG A 816 8.59 -3.94 15.87
CA ARG A 816 8.42 -2.50 15.66
C ARG A 816 8.45 -2.14 14.17
N PRO A 817 7.38 -1.52 13.63
CA PRO A 817 7.41 -0.95 12.29
C PRO A 817 8.60 0.00 12.14
N PHE A 818 9.40 -0.18 11.08
CA PHE A 818 10.58 0.63 10.80
C PHE A 818 11.63 0.62 11.93
N GLY A 819 11.66 -0.43 12.78
CA GLY A 819 12.62 -0.57 13.87
C GLY A 819 14.06 -0.81 13.42
N VAL A 820 14.25 -1.35 12.20
CA VAL A 820 15.53 -1.46 11.51
C VAL A 820 15.37 -0.91 10.08
N GLY A 821 16.36 -0.15 9.62
CA GLY A 821 16.34 0.44 8.27
C GLY A 821 17.52 1.38 8.01
N ARG A 822 17.51 2.07 6.86
CA ARG A 822 18.60 2.97 6.41
C ARG A 822 18.89 4.10 7.40
N GLN A 823 17.84 4.57 8.09
CA GLN A 823 17.93 5.63 9.10
C GLN A 823 17.84 5.11 10.55
N ALA A 824 17.51 3.83 10.72
CA ALA A 824 17.36 3.15 12.00
C ALA A 824 18.33 1.96 12.04
N VAL A 825 19.64 2.25 11.99
CA VAL A 825 20.68 1.22 12.01
C VAL A 825 20.94 0.81 13.45
N PRO A 826 20.75 -0.47 13.83
CA PRO A 826 21.05 -0.93 15.17
C PRO A 826 22.56 -0.85 15.41
N ASP A 827 22.95 -0.31 16.56
CA ASP A 827 24.36 -0.19 16.95
C ASP A 827 25.23 0.55 15.93
N ALA A 828 24.67 1.61 15.31
CA ALA A 828 25.23 2.32 14.15
C ALA A 828 26.71 2.77 14.27
N ALA A 829 27.22 2.95 15.50
CA ALA A 829 28.61 3.33 15.75
C ALA A 829 29.60 2.16 15.59
N HIS A 830 29.13 0.91 15.67
CA HIS A 830 29.94 -0.31 15.73
C HIS A 830 29.56 -1.30 14.61
N VAL A 831 28.90 -0.82 13.55
CA VAL A 831 28.53 -1.64 12.39
C VAL A 831 28.76 -0.87 11.09
N THR A 832 28.93 -1.61 10.00
CA THR A 832 28.95 -1.07 8.65
C THR A 832 27.71 -1.53 7.89
N VAL A 833 26.94 -0.61 7.33
CA VAL A 833 25.86 -0.97 6.40
C VAL A 833 26.47 -1.45 5.09
N LEU A 834 26.18 -2.69 4.70
CA LEU A 834 26.84 -3.35 3.56
C LEU A 834 26.13 -3.15 2.23
N ARG A 835 24.90 -2.63 2.25
CA ARG A 835 24.08 -2.48 1.06
C ARG A 835 24.83 -1.82 -0.10
N ASP A 836 25.35 -0.62 0.11
CA ASP A 836 26.04 0.12 -0.94
C ASP A 836 27.35 -0.58 -1.34
N GLU A 837 28.02 -1.25 -0.41
CA GLU A 837 29.25 -1.99 -0.68
C GLU A 837 28.99 -3.21 -1.58
N ILE A 838 27.90 -3.94 -1.34
CA ILE A 838 27.55 -5.17 -2.05
C ILE A 838 26.85 -4.87 -3.38
N LEU A 839 25.83 -4.00 -3.38
CA LEU A 839 25.03 -3.73 -4.58
C LEU A 839 25.79 -2.87 -5.60
N LEU A 840 26.72 -2.03 -5.13
CA LEU A 840 27.55 -1.17 -5.96
C LEU A 840 29.02 -1.62 -5.98
N GLU A 841 29.28 -2.88 -5.60
CA GLU A 841 30.64 -3.43 -5.60
C GLU A 841 31.30 -3.22 -6.96
N GLY A 842 32.43 -2.51 -7.00
CA GLY A 842 33.18 -2.20 -8.21
C GLY A 842 32.56 -1.16 -9.16
N THR A 843 31.39 -0.57 -8.87
CA THR A 843 30.97 0.68 -9.51
C THR A 843 31.45 1.87 -8.69
N GLN A 844 31.81 2.97 -9.36
CA GLN A 844 31.98 4.21 -8.62
C GLN A 844 30.60 4.64 -8.10
N PRO A 845 30.48 5.12 -6.85
CA PRO A 845 29.25 5.77 -6.41
C PRO A 845 28.85 6.88 -7.39
N LEU A 846 27.54 7.15 -7.52
CA LEU A 846 27.09 8.31 -8.28
C LEU A 846 27.73 9.57 -7.69
N ARG A 847 28.47 10.30 -8.52
CA ARG A 847 29.04 11.60 -8.18
C ARG A 847 28.40 12.64 -9.06
N PHE A 848 27.90 13.72 -8.46
CA PHE A 848 27.11 14.73 -9.18
C PHE A 848 27.89 15.39 -10.33
N ASP A 849 29.21 15.51 -10.22
CA ASP A 849 30.15 16.17 -11.13
C ASP A 849 30.79 15.23 -12.14
N ARG A 850 30.33 13.98 -12.23
CA ARG A 850 30.82 12.99 -13.19
C ARG A 850 29.65 12.34 -13.90
N ALA A 851 29.90 11.80 -15.08
CA ALA A 851 28.92 10.97 -15.74
C ALA A 851 28.57 9.73 -14.90
N ARG A 852 27.33 9.26 -15.06
CA ARG A 852 26.88 7.99 -14.47
C ARG A 852 27.85 6.88 -14.91
N PRO A 853 28.35 6.04 -13.99
CA PRO A 853 29.20 4.92 -14.35
C PRO A 853 28.41 3.86 -15.11
N ASP A 854 29.11 3.02 -15.86
CA ASP A 854 28.51 1.83 -16.45
C ASP A 854 28.21 0.80 -15.34
N SER A 855 26.94 0.40 -15.24
CA SER A 855 26.48 -0.62 -14.29
C SER A 855 25.91 -1.86 -14.98
N ARG A 856 26.08 -2.00 -16.31
CA ARG A 856 25.57 -3.17 -17.06
C ARG A 856 26.18 -4.49 -16.63
N GLY A 857 27.42 -4.48 -16.13
CA GLY A 857 28.13 -5.66 -15.64
C GLY A 857 27.70 -6.13 -14.24
N ARG A 858 26.74 -5.47 -13.59
CA ARG A 858 26.33 -5.78 -12.22
C ARG A 858 25.11 -6.69 -12.22
N SER A 859 25.22 -7.87 -11.60
CA SER A 859 24.15 -8.87 -11.54
C SER A 859 22.85 -8.31 -10.92
N PHE A 860 22.98 -7.54 -9.84
CA PHE A 860 21.85 -6.88 -9.19
C PHE A 860 21.12 -5.90 -10.15
N CYS A 861 21.84 -4.96 -10.76
CA CYS A 861 21.22 -4.01 -11.68
C CYS A 861 20.65 -4.72 -12.92
N ALA A 862 21.37 -5.70 -13.46
CA ALA A 862 21.00 -6.41 -14.67
C ALA A 862 19.82 -7.39 -14.47
N SER A 863 19.46 -7.72 -13.23
CA SER A 863 18.28 -8.53 -12.94
C SER A 863 17.00 -7.71 -13.03
N CYS A 864 17.01 -6.45 -12.62
CA CYS A 864 15.87 -5.55 -12.82
C CYS A 864 15.88 -4.90 -14.20
N HIS A 865 17.04 -4.59 -14.79
CA HIS A 865 17.10 -3.93 -16.09
C HIS A 865 17.25 -4.94 -17.23
N LEU A 866 16.20 -5.08 -18.02
CA LEU A 866 16.11 -6.05 -19.11
C LEU A 866 16.22 -5.38 -20.48
N THR A 867 16.68 -6.14 -21.46
CA THR A 867 16.67 -5.70 -22.86
C THR A 867 15.25 -5.67 -23.39
N ARG A 868 14.99 -4.86 -24.43
CA ARG A 868 13.70 -4.87 -25.14
C ARG A 868 13.40 -6.21 -25.84
N ALA A 869 14.41 -7.05 -26.05
CA ALA A 869 14.21 -8.41 -26.55
C ALA A 869 13.68 -9.35 -25.45
N GLU A 870 14.17 -9.18 -24.21
CA GLU A 870 13.70 -9.94 -23.04
C GLU A 870 12.31 -9.47 -22.57
N ASP A 871 12.03 -8.16 -22.62
CA ASP A 871 10.75 -7.57 -22.24
C ASP A 871 10.41 -6.38 -23.17
N PRO A 872 9.66 -6.58 -24.26
CA PRO A 872 9.36 -5.54 -25.24
C PRO A 872 8.66 -4.30 -24.66
N GLY A 873 7.82 -4.50 -23.63
CA GLY A 873 7.08 -3.43 -22.95
C GLY A 873 7.84 -2.73 -21.83
N ARG A 874 9.13 -3.06 -21.61
CA ARG A 874 9.96 -2.46 -20.56
C ARG A 874 10.10 -0.95 -20.79
N THR A 875 9.75 -0.13 -19.82
CA THR A 875 9.96 1.33 -19.91
C THR A 875 11.46 1.65 -19.95
N ASP A 876 11.84 2.77 -20.55
CA ASP A 876 13.26 3.12 -20.74
C ASP A 876 14.03 3.22 -19.41
N GLY A 877 13.37 3.67 -18.35
CA GLY A 877 13.93 3.72 -17.00
C GLY A 877 14.23 2.34 -16.38
N LEU A 878 13.63 1.26 -16.91
CA LEU A 878 13.85 -0.12 -16.47
C LEU A 878 14.48 -1.01 -17.55
N ALA A 879 14.91 -0.41 -18.65
CA ALA A 879 15.63 -1.11 -19.71
C ALA A 879 17.14 -1.10 -19.45
N VAL A 880 17.90 -2.01 -20.08
CA VAL A 880 19.38 -2.09 -19.95
C VAL A 880 20.06 -0.77 -20.34
N GLN A 881 19.47 0.02 -21.24
CA GLN A 881 19.98 1.33 -21.64
C GLN A 881 20.09 2.30 -20.45
N ALA A 882 19.23 2.17 -19.43
CA ALA A 882 19.32 2.98 -18.22
C ALA A 882 20.61 2.74 -17.41
N LEU A 883 21.26 1.58 -17.62
CA LEU A 883 22.52 1.20 -16.96
C LEU A 883 23.78 1.62 -17.72
N THR A 884 23.63 2.13 -18.94
CA THR A 884 24.78 2.60 -19.74
C THR A 884 25.42 3.83 -19.11
N PRO A 885 26.73 4.05 -19.29
CA PRO A 885 27.37 5.24 -18.77
C PRO A 885 26.71 6.50 -19.33
N GLY A 886 26.61 7.55 -18.51
CA GLY A 886 26.09 8.83 -18.96
C GLY A 886 27.03 9.50 -19.96
N MET A 887 26.46 10.32 -20.84
CA MET A 887 27.24 11.24 -21.69
C MET A 887 27.37 12.64 -21.07
N VAL A 888 26.59 12.89 -20.01
CA VAL A 888 26.59 14.12 -19.22
C VAL A 888 26.82 13.77 -17.75
N ASN A 889 27.19 14.77 -16.95
CA ASN A 889 27.30 14.60 -15.52
C ASN A 889 25.97 14.13 -14.92
N VAL A 890 26.02 13.36 -13.83
CA VAL A 890 24.83 12.87 -13.12
C VAL A 890 23.87 14.01 -12.77
N ALA A 891 24.42 15.19 -12.46
CA ALA A 891 23.67 16.44 -12.34
C ALA A 891 22.69 16.66 -13.51
N ASP A 892 23.15 16.56 -14.75
CA ASP A 892 22.38 16.92 -15.94
C ASP A 892 21.78 15.70 -16.65
N ASP A 893 21.92 14.52 -16.04
CA ASP A 893 21.40 13.26 -16.57
C ASP A 893 19.87 13.19 -16.30
N PRO A 894 19.03 13.08 -17.35
CA PRO A 894 17.58 12.99 -17.19
C PRO A 894 17.13 11.68 -16.54
N ARG A 895 18.01 10.66 -16.47
CA ARG A 895 17.68 9.37 -15.86
C ARG A 895 17.65 9.52 -14.35
N THR A 896 16.47 9.61 -13.77
CA THR A 896 16.27 9.64 -12.32
C THR A 896 16.22 8.22 -11.75
N GLN A 897 16.72 8.06 -10.52
CA GLN A 897 16.41 6.86 -9.73
C GLN A 897 14.99 7.01 -9.14
N PRO A 898 14.27 5.90 -8.86
CA PRO A 898 12.88 5.99 -8.38
C PRO A 898 12.66 6.75 -7.07
N MET A 899 13.70 6.88 -6.23
CA MET A 899 13.67 7.70 -5.00
C MET A 899 14.11 9.16 -5.20
N GLN A 900 14.60 9.51 -6.38
CA GLN A 900 14.96 10.88 -6.70
C GLN A 900 13.71 11.64 -7.12
N PRO A 901 13.64 12.95 -6.88
CA PRO A 901 12.59 13.76 -7.47
C PRO A 901 12.62 13.63 -9.00
N PRO A 902 11.45 13.68 -9.62
CA PRO A 902 11.31 13.50 -11.06
C PRO A 902 11.99 14.62 -11.86
N SER A 903 12.35 14.28 -13.10
CA SER A 903 13.04 15.13 -14.08
C SER A 903 12.01 15.87 -14.93
N PRO A 904 11.84 17.20 -14.78
CA PRO A 904 10.93 17.95 -15.64
C PRO A 904 11.54 18.10 -17.03
N GLY A 905 10.89 17.56 -18.07
CA GLY A 905 11.20 17.89 -19.47
C GLY A 905 12.58 17.44 -19.97
N ASN A 906 13.07 16.28 -19.51
CA ASN A 906 14.41 15.75 -19.82
C ASN A 906 15.59 16.56 -19.25
N ASP A 907 15.34 17.48 -18.30
CA ASP A 907 16.40 18.12 -17.51
C ASP A 907 16.67 17.29 -16.25
N GLY A 908 17.88 17.26 -15.70
CA GLY A 908 18.17 16.54 -14.46
C GLY A 908 17.21 16.90 -13.29
N ALA A 909 17.14 16.05 -12.25
CA ALA A 909 16.30 16.31 -11.08
C ALA A 909 16.73 17.62 -10.39
N GLN A 910 15.96 18.70 -10.56
CA GLN A 910 16.33 20.06 -10.13
C GLN A 910 15.36 20.65 -9.10
N ALA A 911 15.91 21.30 -8.08
CA ALA A 911 15.22 22.29 -7.28
C ALA A 911 15.25 23.63 -8.01
N LEU A 912 14.07 24.18 -8.31
CA LEU A 912 13.91 25.46 -9.02
C LEU A 912 13.57 26.63 -8.09
N GLY A 913 13.73 27.85 -8.60
CA GLY A 913 13.47 29.12 -7.91
C GLY A 913 14.60 29.58 -7.00
N VAL A 914 14.25 30.15 -5.85
CA VAL A 914 15.17 30.64 -4.82
C VAL A 914 15.65 29.48 -3.96
N ILE A 915 16.96 29.22 -3.91
CA ILE A 915 17.52 28.14 -3.08
C ILE A 915 18.08 28.72 -1.77
N PRO A 916 17.50 28.38 -0.60
CA PRO A 916 17.96 28.91 0.68
C PRO A 916 19.38 28.44 0.99
N ALA A 917 20.19 29.31 1.61
CA ALA A 917 21.58 28.99 1.95
C ALA A 917 21.72 27.73 2.83
N GLN A 918 20.74 27.48 3.70
CA GLN A 918 20.73 26.31 4.57
C GLN A 918 20.44 24.99 3.82
N TRP A 919 20.01 25.02 2.56
CA TRP A 919 19.87 23.83 1.71
C TRP A 919 21.19 23.39 1.10
N VAL A 920 22.19 24.28 1.07
CA VAL A 920 23.54 24.01 0.55
C VAL A 920 24.58 23.88 1.67
N LEU A 921 24.15 23.41 2.83
CA LEU A 921 25.03 23.01 3.93
C LEU A 921 25.26 21.50 3.88
N GLY A 922 26.51 21.07 3.96
CA GLY A 922 26.90 19.68 4.21
C GLY A 922 26.46 19.20 5.60
N SER A 923 26.44 17.89 5.81
CA SER A 923 26.14 17.27 7.10
C SER A 923 27.19 17.54 8.18
N ASP A 924 28.38 17.96 7.77
CA ASP A 924 29.47 18.47 8.61
C ASP A 924 29.32 19.97 8.94
N GLY A 925 28.26 20.61 8.45
CA GLY A 925 28.04 22.05 8.57
C GLY A 925 28.84 22.90 7.58
N ALA A 926 29.62 22.29 6.69
CA ALA A 926 30.39 23.02 5.69
C ALA A 926 29.47 23.63 4.62
N ARG A 927 29.68 24.92 4.31
CA ARG A 927 28.98 25.60 3.21
C ARG A 927 29.60 25.20 1.88
N TYR A 928 28.78 24.77 0.91
CA TYR A 928 29.20 24.78 -0.49
C TYR A 928 29.43 26.24 -0.96
N PRO A 929 30.34 26.49 -1.91
CA PRO A 929 30.77 27.84 -2.30
C PRO A 929 29.59 28.78 -2.62
N GLU A 930 29.65 29.99 -2.05
CA GLU A 930 28.53 30.93 -1.95
C GLU A 930 28.22 31.69 -3.26
N GLN A 931 26.96 31.57 -3.70
CA GLN A 931 25.99 32.66 -3.90
C GLN A 931 24.59 32.06 -3.67
N PRO A 932 23.55 32.84 -3.31
CA PRO A 932 22.17 32.36 -3.51
C PRO A 932 22.05 31.93 -4.96
N GLN A 933 22.05 30.63 -5.21
CA GLN A 933 22.00 30.10 -6.56
C GLN A 933 20.65 30.48 -7.14
N ARG A 934 20.67 31.38 -8.12
CA ARG A 934 19.50 31.76 -8.90
C ARG A 934 19.33 30.71 -9.99
N GLY A 935 18.18 30.04 -10.00
CA GLY A 935 17.86 29.03 -11.01
C GLY A 935 18.01 27.59 -10.52
N PRO A 936 17.93 26.61 -11.44
CA PRO A 936 17.94 25.20 -11.10
C PRO A 936 19.19 24.78 -10.33
N VAL A 937 18.99 24.14 -9.18
CA VAL A 937 20.05 23.44 -8.44
C VAL A 937 19.72 21.97 -8.37
N GLN A 938 20.68 21.14 -8.74
CA GLN A 938 20.48 19.70 -8.86
C GLN A 938 20.21 19.04 -7.51
N VAL A 939 19.12 18.28 -7.41
CA VAL A 939 18.70 17.61 -6.18
C VAL A 939 19.73 16.58 -5.72
N LEU A 940 20.47 16.00 -6.66
CA LEU A 940 21.50 15.01 -6.39
C LEU A 940 22.65 15.57 -5.54
N ARG A 941 22.91 16.89 -5.57
CA ARG A 941 23.85 17.53 -4.63
C ARG A 941 23.38 17.47 -3.17
N PHE A 942 22.08 17.38 -2.93
CA PHE A 942 21.49 17.25 -1.59
C PHE A 942 21.45 15.80 -1.11
N LEU A 943 21.24 14.86 -2.04
CA LEU A 943 21.06 13.43 -1.75
C LEU A 943 22.38 12.68 -1.56
N PHE A 944 23.40 12.98 -2.36
CA PHE A 944 24.68 12.28 -2.30
C PHE A 944 25.65 13.02 -1.40
N ARG A 945 25.84 12.50 -0.18
CA ARG A 945 26.96 12.87 0.69
C ARG A 945 28.27 12.60 -0.08
N PRO A 946 29.21 13.54 -0.16
CA PRO A 946 30.61 13.14 -0.29
C PRO A 946 30.95 12.33 0.96
N LYS A 947 31.41 11.09 0.79
CA LYS A 947 32.11 10.38 1.87
C LYS A 947 33.45 11.04 2.11
#